data_AF-A0A0Q1C095-F1
#
_entry.id   AF-A0A0Q1C095-F1
#
_cell.length_a   1.000
_cell.length_b   1.000
_cell.length_c   1.000
_cell.angle_alpha   90.00
_cell.angle_beta   90.00
_cell.angle_gamma   90.00
#
_symmetry.space_group_name_H-M   'P 1'
#
loop_
_entity.id
_entity.type
_entity.pdbx_description
1 polymer ?
#
loop_
_entity_poly.entity_id
_entity_poly.type
_entity_poly.pdbx_seq_one_letter_code
_entity_poly.pdbx_strand_id
1 'polypeptide(L)'
;MGDDKVDLNVTMNALWNAFPSVASFIDFKETDREVSARAIPRIIKFAHKNNIIPKETEKAFIEFLAGNKADMHKQLPEELTFSDVIEIICGNSSVNSLIMQLEKITKELSLPIIKATMITRLKSHFILNTAKKRSLLRILAYRLAQKQPDLNWHYEMLTKIKIGSAKADTAKEKAGATITLHLQGKGEIITPVDISWLKMELSKCIEFLNLAGHINNKNIISSGTAAFSLKLSKKQGPVEQPRLYDKAIRDTLAIAHQMAVRWLLCEYSSLQKKLIIIIHAGLMDETNLIIQPLLETKLTGETGIYLTDYARLCARVAEVKVGFERYKNNSLADESNISDIWAVKYFMSYNYYTYIPYLLEEKMLPIHKTAPSYIKFQQALYFPEMFSESPFEALRALQRFPHSSLLLIEIAKVLRGRQMLYEAETIISNILLSDPHNVIARHMRMLTYENIAHINNDFFTSELAFERAIAESEFIIRRCNKDEISWNEIGLLYYGRAKRYVNYLRSGNTSDAQKITKEDVLYNFQKAKEYFLKAWAASPTGKDGNAMFFYACTLGLIELFSSDEKLFDKRNYASLTDKQDIFKKVAICYFTEIGWLRNYVSAEGNVNESSLYILLLALRNIIARFENSILAEGYIPYVKYAWCILFWDIAPCLTVGTCKYILDSLNEARIRTEKLIKDNLFVYQMSIVYIPPEKFLALLQEATKIVKTYITADDLKKDDNTIIDQNKFKELSKTKLLLLELDRY
;
A
#
# COMPACT_ATOMS: atom_id res chain seq x y z
N MET A 1 33.42 19.25 -18.04
CA MET A 1 32.77 19.80 -16.84
C MET A 1 31.38 20.24 -17.26
N GLY A 2 30.38 19.38 -17.08
CA GLY A 2 28.98 19.73 -17.34
C GLY A 2 28.40 20.37 -16.08
N ASP A 3 27.73 21.50 -16.23
CA ASP A 3 26.94 22.11 -15.17
C ASP A 3 25.80 21.14 -14.79
N ASP A 4 25.81 20.63 -13.57
CA ASP A 4 24.67 19.95 -12.95
C ASP A 4 23.50 20.94 -12.89
N LYS A 5 22.55 20.85 -13.83
CA LYS A 5 21.24 21.49 -13.68
C LYS A 5 20.53 20.82 -12.52
N VAL A 6 20.60 21.44 -11.34
CA VAL A 6 19.86 21.03 -10.15
C VAL A 6 18.36 21.14 -10.45
N ASP A 7 17.60 20.08 -10.15
CA ASP A 7 16.14 20.05 -10.31
C ASP A 7 15.48 21.19 -9.50
N LEU A 8 14.67 21.99 -10.19
CA LEU A 8 13.95 23.15 -9.63
C LEU A 8 13.06 22.72 -8.47
N ASN A 9 12.34 21.61 -8.60
CA ASN A 9 11.41 21.12 -7.59
C ASN A 9 12.13 20.68 -6.31
N VAL A 10 13.31 20.06 -6.46
CA VAL A 10 14.15 19.64 -5.33
C VAL A 10 14.66 20.86 -4.55
N THR A 11 15.05 21.92 -5.26
CA THR A 11 15.56 23.14 -4.64
C THR A 11 14.44 23.93 -3.95
N MET A 12 13.25 24.00 -4.55
CA MET A 12 12.06 24.57 -3.93
C MET A 12 11.71 23.85 -2.63
N ASN A 13 11.64 22.51 -2.67
CA ASN A 13 11.32 21.69 -1.49
C ASN A 13 12.37 21.85 -0.38
N ALA A 14 13.65 21.95 -0.74
CA ALA A 14 14.73 22.17 0.21
C ALA A 14 14.61 23.52 0.94
N LEU A 15 14.23 24.59 0.24
CA LEU A 15 13.97 25.90 0.85
C LEU A 15 12.74 25.87 1.76
N TRP A 16 11.66 25.21 1.34
CA TRP A 16 10.49 24.98 2.20
C TRP A 16 10.83 24.19 3.46
N ASN A 17 11.69 23.18 3.40
CA ASN A 17 12.07 22.43 4.59
C ASN A 17 13.01 23.23 5.53
N ALA A 18 13.86 24.09 4.97
CA ALA A 18 14.69 25.01 5.75
C ALA A 18 13.87 26.12 6.43
N PHE A 19 12.83 26.62 5.76
CA PHE A 19 11.92 27.67 6.19
C PHE A 19 10.46 27.22 6.00
N PRO A 20 9.93 26.37 6.90
CA PRO A 20 8.63 25.69 6.69
C PRO A 20 7.42 26.61 6.61
N SER A 21 7.49 27.81 7.19
CA SER A 21 6.39 28.74 7.24
C SER A 21 6.90 30.19 7.22
N VAL A 22 5.99 31.13 6.92
CA VAL A 22 6.26 32.57 7.06
C VAL A 22 6.67 32.89 8.50
N ALA A 23 6.03 32.27 9.49
CA ALA A 23 6.40 32.41 10.90
C ALA A 23 7.83 31.95 11.19
N SER A 24 8.25 30.81 10.63
CA SER A 24 9.63 30.30 10.78
C SER A 24 10.68 31.21 10.15
N PHE A 25 10.33 31.88 9.05
CA PHE A 25 11.22 32.85 8.39
C PHE A 25 11.32 34.17 9.17
N ILE A 26 10.21 34.67 9.71
CA ILE A 26 10.19 35.85 10.59
C ILE A 26 10.97 35.55 11.87
N ASP A 27 10.77 34.39 12.50
CA ASP A 27 11.55 33.94 13.66
C ASP A 27 13.05 33.95 13.39
N PHE A 28 13.49 33.45 12.24
CA PHE A 28 14.90 33.53 11.83
C PHE A 28 15.39 34.97 11.70
N LYS A 29 14.59 35.86 11.12
CA LYS A 29 14.92 37.28 10.96
C LYS A 29 15.10 37.96 12.31
N GLU A 30 14.20 37.68 13.26
CA GLU A 30 14.11 38.38 14.54
C GLU A 30 15.06 37.81 15.61
N THR A 31 15.22 36.48 15.68
CA THR A 31 16.00 35.81 16.73
C THR A 31 17.48 35.62 16.38
N ASP A 32 17.85 35.68 15.10
CA ASP A 32 19.22 35.48 14.61
C ASP A 32 19.73 36.69 13.78
N ARG A 33 19.48 37.92 14.26
CA ARG A 33 19.67 39.19 13.52
C ARG A 33 21.00 39.33 12.74
N GLU A 34 22.13 38.97 13.34
CA GLU A 34 23.45 39.07 12.68
C GLU A 34 23.66 38.02 11.56
N VAL A 35 23.00 36.87 11.69
CA VAL A 35 23.05 35.81 10.68
C VAL A 35 22.04 36.12 9.59
N SER A 36 20.82 36.48 9.95
CA SER A 36 19.73 36.77 9.03
C SER A 36 20.01 37.98 8.15
N ALA A 37 20.63 39.05 8.68
CA ALA A 37 21.04 40.22 7.91
C ALA A 37 21.99 39.89 6.75
N ARG A 38 22.80 38.83 6.88
CA ARG A 38 23.71 38.35 5.82
C ARG A 38 23.08 37.28 4.94
N ALA A 39 22.33 36.36 5.54
CA ALA A 39 21.77 35.21 4.85
C ALA A 39 20.55 35.57 3.99
N ILE A 40 19.64 36.42 4.48
CA ILE A 40 18.37 36.72 3.77
C ILE A 40 18.62 37.31 2.36
N PRO A 41 19.46 38.35 2.18
CA PRO A 41 19.74 38.87 0.83
C PRO A 41 20.30 37.79 -0.10
N ARG A 42 21.16 36.90 0.42
CA ARG A 42 21.77 35.79 -0.32
C ARG A 42 20.75 34.71 -0.70
N ILE A 43 19.85 34.34 0.22
CA ILE A 43 18.78 33.37 0.02
C ILE A 43 17.80 33.88 -1.04
N ILE A 44 17.39 35.14 -0.96
CA ILE A 44 16.49 35.77 -1.95
C ILE A 44 17.16 35.81 -3.33
N LYS A 45 18.42 36.23 -3.39
CA LYS A 45 19.21 36.22 -4.64
C LYS A 45 19.36 34.80 -5.21
N PHE A 46 19.58 33.81 -4.35
CA PHE A 46 19.65 32.41 -4.73
C PHE A 46 18.31 31.91 -5.28
N ALA A 47 17.20 32.20 -4.60
CA ALA A 47 15.87 31.81 -5.04
C ALA A 47 15.49 32.46 -6.37
N HIS A 48 15.81 33.74 -6.56
CA HIS A 48 15.58 34.46 -7.82
C HIS A 48 16.44 33.89 -8.96
N LYS A 49 17.75 33.67 -8.73
CA LYS A 49 18.67 33.07 -9.71
C LYS A 49 18.21 31.69 -10.20
N ASN A 50 17.59 30.92 -9.31
CA ASN A 50 17.07 29.59 -9.63
C ASN A 50 15.60 29.60 -10.09
N ASN A 51 15.01 30.75 -10.43
CA ASN A 51 13.60 30.88 -10.88
C ASN A 51 12.55 30.36 -9.88
N ILE A 52 12.87 30.37 -8.57
CA ILE A 52 11.94 29.96 -7.50
C ILE A 52 10.99 31.10 -7.14
N ILE A 53 11.47 32.34 -7.22
CA ILE A 53 10.67 33.55 -7.00
C ILE A 53 10.77 34.48 -8.21
N PRO A 54 9.68 35.20 -8.56
CA PRO A 54 9.63 36.04 -9.76
C PRO A 54 10.39 37.36 -9.63
N LYS A 55 10.69 37.81 -8.40
CA LYS A 55 11.40 39.06 -8.11
C LYS A 55 12.38 38.85 -6.97
N GLU A 56 13.57 39.43 -7.06
CA GLU A 56 14.59 39.43 -5.99
C GLU A 56 14.18 40.34 -4.82
N THR A 57 13.08 40.00 -4.15
CA THR A 57 12.52 40.79 -3.04
C THR A 57 12.08 39.88 -1.89
N GLU A 58 12.16 40.39 -0.67
CA GLU A 58 11.70 39.66 0.52
C GLU A 58 10.22 39.33 0.44
N LYS A 59 9.39 40.24 -0.10
CA LYS A 59 7.96 40.03 -0.29
C LYS A 59 7.66 38.82 -1.18
N ALA A 60 8.34 38.70 -2.32
CA ALA A 60 8.18 37.55 -3.22
C ALA A 60 8.62 36.22 -2.56
N PHE A 61 9.63 36.28 -1.68
CA PHE A 61 10.05 35.10 -0.91
C PHE A 61 9.03 34.70 0.16
N ILE A 62 8.42 35.67 0.87
CA ILE A 62 7.34 35.43 1.83
C ILE A 62 6.12 34.80 1.13
N GLU A 63 5.74 35.30 -0.05
CA GLU A 63 4.65 34.74 -0.87
C GLU A 63 4.95 33.28 -1.28
N PHE A 64 6.20 32.97 -1.64
CA PHE A 64 6.65 31.61 -1.90
C PHE A 64 6.53 30.68 -0.67
N LEU A 65 6.87 31.17 0.53
CA LEU A 65 6.73 30.39 1.76
C LEU A 65 5.26 30.19 2.16
N ALA A 66 4.39 31.17 1.88
CA ALA A 66 2.95 31.06 2.12
C ALA A 66 2.27 29.99 1.24
N GLY A 67 2.86 29.68 0.07
CA GLY A 67 2.43 28.58 -0.78
C GLY A 67 2.80 27.19 -0.26
N ASN A 68 3.65 27.09 0.78
CA ASN A 68 4.06 25.81 1.33
C ASN A 68 2.92 25.13 2.08
N LYS A 69 2.63 23.86 1.76
CA LYS A 69 1.63 23.03 2.44
C LYS A 69 2.30 21.98 3.34
N ALA A 70 3.40 22.34 4.00
CA ALA A 70 4.07 21.42 4.90
C ALA A 70 3.11 20.98 6.02
N ASP A 71 2.96 19.67 6.19
CA ASP A 71 2.16 19.09 7.26
C ASP A 71 2.87 19.31 8.61
N MET A 72 2.50 20.39 9.29
CA MET A 72 3.03 20.78 10.59
C MET A 72 2.67 19.79 11.72
N HIS A 73 1.73 18.86 11.46
CA HIS A 73 1.16 17.92 12.44
C HIS A 73 1.67 16.49 12.28
N LYS A 74 2.42 16.18 11.23
CA LYS A 74 3.07 14.86 11.09
C LYS A 74 4.00 14.61 12.28
N GLN A 75 3.73 13.54 13.03
CA GLN A 75 4.55 13.19 14.19
C GLN A 75 5.90 12.65 13.73
N LEU A 76 6.98 13.13 14.36
CA LEU A 76 8.29 12.49 14.24
C LEU A 76 8.25 11.10 14.89
N PRO A 77 9.03 10.12 14.40
CA PRO A 77 9.20 8.85 15.10
C PRO A 77 9.65 9.09 16.55
N GLU A 78 9.02 8.41 17.52
CA GLU A 78 9.22 8.68 18.95
C GLU A 78 10.68 8.47 19.40
N GLU A 79 11.45 7.66 18.69
CA GLU A 79 12.85 7.33 18.97
C GLU A 79 13.87 8.05 18.06
N LEU A 80 13.42 8.95 17.19
CA LEU A 80 14.32 9.60 16.22
C LEU A 80 15.40 10.42 16.95
N THR A 81 16.67 10.09 16.70
CA THR A 81 17.81 10.87 17.19
C THR A 81 18.49 11.64 16.08
N PHE A 82 19.30 12.64 16.45
CA PHE A 82 20.16 13.30 15.48
C PHE A 82 21.21 12.37 14.85
N SER A 83 21.54 11.24 15.49
CA SER A 83 22.41 10.24 14.86
C SER A 83 21.72 9.58 13.66
N ASP A 84 20.42 9.34 13.74
CA ASP A 84 19.62 8.75 12.65
C ASP A 84 19.42 9.74 11.51
N VAL A 85 19.13 11.00 11.82
CA VAL A 85 19.03 12.07 10.82
C VAL A 85 20.34 12.22 10.03
N ILE A 86 21.49 12.20 10.71
CA ILE A 86 22.80 12.28 10.05
C ILE A 86 23.09 11.05 9.20
N GLU A 87 22.69 9.86 9.64
CA GLU A 87 22.86 8.62 8.88
C GLU A 87 22.05 8.61 7.59
N ILE A 88 20.77 9.04 7.64
CA ILE A 88 19.92 9.18 6.45
C ILE A 88 20.54 10.14 5.44
N ILE A 89 21.08 11.27 5.92
CA ILE A 89 21.72 12.27 5.06
C ILE A 89 23.05 11.76 4.49
N CYS A 90 23.83 11.01 5.28
CA CYS A 90 25.09 10.40 4.86
C CYS A 90 24.88 9.30 3.80
N GLY A 91 23.85 8.47 3.95
CA GLY A 91 23.70 7.25 3.15
C GLY A 91 24.97 6.39 3.24
N ASN A 92 25.54 6.03 2.09
CA ASN A 92 26.79 5.25 1.99
C ASN A 92 28.07 6.11 2.11
N SER A 93 27.96 7.43 2.31
CA SER A 93 29.11 8.34 2.34
C SER A 93 29.63 8.58 3.76
N SER A 94 30.92 8.91 3.88
CA SER A 94 31.53 9.25 5.16
C SER A 94 31.00 10.58 5.73
N VAL A 95 31.07 10.74 7.06
CA VAL A 95 30.70 12.00 7.75
C VAL A 95 31.53 13.19 7.24
N ASN A 96 32.78 12.96 6.84
CA ASN A 96 33.64 14.01 6.27
C ASN A 96 33.12 14.48 4.90
N SER A 97 32.63 13.55 4.06
CA SER A 97 31.96 13.90 2.80
C SER A 97 30.70 14.72 3.05
N LEU A 98 29.91 14.34 4.07
CA LEU A 98 28.74 15.12 4.47
C LEU A 98 29.13 16.55 4.86
N ILE A 99 30.16 16.74 5.68
CA ILE A 99 30.59 18.08 6.10
C ILE A 99 30.94 18.96 4.89
N MET A 100 31.66 18.44 3.89
CA MET A 100 31.97 19.19 2.67
C MET A 100 30.70 19.58 1.90
N GLN A 101 29.68 18.71 1.86
CA GLN A 101 28.40 19.00 1.22
C GLN A 101 27.61 20.08 1.98
N LEU A 102 27.57 20.00 3.32
CA LEU A 102 26.92 21.00 4.15
C LEU A 102 27.64 22.36 4.05
N GLU A 103 28.98 22.36 3.93
CA GLU A 103 29.75 23.58 3.70
C GLU A 103 29.39 24.27 2.38
N LYS A 104 29.14 23.51 1.30
CA LYS A 104 28.65 24.08 0.03
C LYS A 104 27.34 24.84 0.24
N ILE A 105 26.38 24.24 0.94
CA ILE A 105 25.09 24.87 1.28
C ILE A 105 25.30 26.13 2.14
N THR A 106 26.21 26.08 3.13
CA THR A 106 26.50 27.26 3.98
C THR A 106 27.04 28.44 3.18
N LYS A 107 27.91 28.18 2.18
CA LYS A 107 28.48 29.21 1.30
C LYS A 107 27.44 29.78 0.34
N GLU A 108 26.59 28.92 -0.21
CA GLU A 108 25.52 29.33 -1.13
C GLU A 108 24.48 30.23 -0.44
N LEU A 109 24.03 29.84 0.75
CA LEU A 109 22.99 30.55 1.49
C LEU A 109 23.54 31.58 2.50
N SER A 110 24.86 31.74 2.59
CA SER A 110 25.54 32.60 3.58
C SER A 110 25.14 32.31 5.04
N LEU A 111 24.90 31.03 5.33
CA LEU A 111 24.67 30.54 6.69
C LEU A 111 26.01 30.23 7.39
N PRO A 112 26.05 30.17 8.74
CA PRO A 112 27.27 29.87 9.49
C PRO A 112 27.90 28.53 9.08
N ILE A 113 29.22 28.53 8.89
CA ILE A 113 29.99 27.33 8.52
C ILE A 113 29.81 26.23 9.57
N ILE A 114 29.47 25.03 9.11
CA ILE A 114 29.30 23.85 9.95
C ILE A 114 30.66 23.17 10.11
N LYS A 115 31.08 22.97 11.37
CA LYS A 115 32.30 22.20 11.70
C LYS A 115 31.95 20.79 12.13
N ALA A 116 32.87 19.83 11.97
CA ALA A 116 32.71 18.45 12.43
C ALA A 116 32.28 18.37 13.91
N THR A 117 32.85 19.22 14.76
CA THR A 117 32.52 19.30 16.19
C THR A 117 31.07 19.68 16.46
N MET A 118 30.40 20.38 15.55
CA MET A 118 28.97 20.71 15.67
C MET A 118 28.10 19.47 15.42
N ILE A 119 28.49 18.60 14.48
CA ILE A 119 27.80 17.33 14.22
C ILE A 119 27.99 16.37 15.41
N THR A 120 29.21 16.28 15.97
CA THR A 120 29.46 15.48 17.17
C THR A 120 28.65 15.99 18.37
N ARG A 121 28.60 17.31 18.58
CA ARG A 121 27.81 17.91 19.67
C ARG A 121 26.31 17.72 19.48
N LEU A 122 25.81 17.77 18.25
CA LEU A 122 24.41 17.51 17.90
C LEU A 122 23.96 16.09 18.30
N LYS A 123 24.86 15.09 18.25
CA LYS A 123 24.61 13.72 18.69
C LYS A 123 24.66 13.53 20.22
N SER A 124 25.19 14.51 20.95
CA SER A 124 25.32 14.53 22.42
C SER A 124 24.40 15.62 23.02
N HIS A 125 24.56 16.05 24.28
CA HIS A 125 23.75 17.10 24.92
C HIS A 125 23.63 18.40 24.09
N PHE A 126 22.61 18.48 23.23
CA PHE A 126 22.34 19.60 22.36
C PHE A 126 21.11 20.36 22.84
N ILE A 127 21.33 21.62 23.18
CA ILE A 127 20.30 22.56 23.58
C ILE A 127 20.21 23.62 22.49
N LEU A 128 19.03 23.85 21.93
CA LEU A 128 18.81 24.80 20.84
C LEU A 128 18.78 26.24 21.35
N ASN A 129 19.94 26.79 21.73
CA ASN A 129 20.06 28.10 22.36
C ASN A 129 20.97 29.10 21.63
N THR A 130 21.53 28.73 20.47
CA THR A 130 22.41 29.63 19.70
C THR A 130 22.06 29.65 18.22
N ALA A 131 22.32 30.79 17.58
CA ALA A 131 22.12 31.00 16.14
C ALA A 131 22.82 29.95 15.27
N LYS A 132 24.03 29.53 15.66
CA LYS A 132 24.81 28.51 14.96
C LYS A 132 24.12 27.13 15.01
N LYS A 133 23.47 26.79 16.13
CA LYS A 133 22.73 25.53 16.29
C LYS A 133 21.42 25.54 15.52
N ARG A 134 20.66 26.65 15.55
CA ARG A 134 19.46 26.85 14.72
C ARG A 134 19.78 26.76 13.23
N SER A 135 20.86 27.43 12.80
CA SER A 135 21.34 27.36 11.42
C SER A 135 21.75 25.95 10.99
N LEU A 136 22.42 25.19 11.87
CA LEU A 136 22.74 23.78 11.61
C LEU A 136 21.49 22.96 11.32
N LEU A 137 20.42 23.10 12.11
CA LEU A 137 19.17 22.38 11.87
C LEU A 137 18.50 22.79 10.55
N ARG A 138 18.53 24.08 10.19
CA ARG A 138 18.00 24.54 8.88
C ARG A 138 18.77 23.94 7.71
N ILE A 139 20.10 23.83 7.83
CA ILE A 139 20.95 23.24 6.79
C ILE A 139 20.75 21.72 6.70
N LEU A 140 20.54 21.04 7.83
CA LEU A 140 20.19 19.62 7.83
C LEU A 140 18.82 19.37 7.21
N ALA A 141 17.80 20.17 7.54
CA ALA A 141 16.49 20.09 6.92
C ALA A 141 16.55 20.33 5.41
N TYR A 142 17.32 21.35 4.98
CA TYR A 142 17.57 21.62 3.56
C TYR A 142 18.17 20.39 2.86
N ARG A 143 19.24 19.81 3.43
CA ARG A 143 19.92 18.66 2.82
C ARG A 143 19.06 17.40 2.84
N LEU A 144 18.31 17.19 3.91
CA LEU A 144 17.42 16.05 4.04
C LEU A 144 16.34 16.08 2.96
N ALA A 145 15.73 17.23 2.69
CA ALA A 145 14.75 17.39 1.62
C ALA A 145 15.33 17.18 0.20
N GLN A 146 16.63 17.46 0.01
CA GLN A 146 17.31 17.11 -1.24
C GLN A 146 17.53 15.60 -1.42
N LYS A 147 17.63 14.85 -0.33
CA LYS A 147 17.94 13.42 -0.34
C LYS A 147 16.72 12.52 -0.24
N GLN A 148 15.77 12.89 0.62
CA GLN A 148 14.57 12.13 0.97
C GLN A 148 13.38 13.11 1.07
N PRO A 149 12.87 13.61 -0.07
CA PRO A 149 11.82 14.65 -0.10
C PRO A 149 10.51 14.20 0.58
N ASP A 150 10.22 12.90 0.60
CA ASP A 150 8.98 12.32 1.14
C ASP A 150 8.90 12.33 2.67
N LEU A 151 10.04 12.45 3.37
CA LEU A 151 10.07 12.48 4.84
C LEU A 151 9.38 13.74 5.37
N ASN A 152 9.59 14.88 4.70
CA ASN A 152 9.10 16.21 5.09
C ASN A 152 9.51 16.62 6.53
N TRP A 153 10.68 16.15 7.01
CA TRP A 153 11.22 16.56 8.31
C TRP A 153 11.89 17.93 8.21
N HIS A 154 11.05 18.96 8.24
CA HIS A 154 11.48 20.35 8.15
C HIS A 154 12.09 20.86 9.47
N TYR A 155 12.66 22.07 9.43
CA TYR A 155 13.35 22.71 10.57
C TYR A 155 12.56 22.60 11.89
N GLU A 156 11.28 22.99 11.90
CA GLU A 156 10.45 22.93 13.12
C GLU A 156 10.13 21.53 13.63
N MET A 157 10.26 20.49 12.80
CA MET A 157 10.22 19.11 13.32
C MET A 157 11.54 18.76 13.97
N LEU A 158 12.66 19.06 13.33
CA LEU A 158 13.99 18.76 13.88
C LEU A 158 14.24 19.45 15.23
N THR A 159 13.63 20.61 15.50
CA THR A 159 13.70 21.26 16.83
C THR A 159 13.00 20.46 17.94
N LYS A 160 12.05 19.58 17.59
CA LYS A 160 11.29 18.74 18.52
C LYS A 160 12.00 17.42 18.87
N ILE A 161 13.12 17.11 18.21
CA ILE A 161 13.95 15.94 18.55
C ILE A 161 14.51 16.14 19.97
N LYS A 162 14.01 15.34 20.91
CA LYS A 162 14.47 15.38 22.31
C LYS A 162 15.82 14.71 22.43
N ILE A 163 16.79 15.43 22.98
CA ILE A 163 18.15 14.93 23.17
C ILE A 163 18.36 14.54 24.62
N GLY A 164 18.75 13.29 24.86
CA GLY A 164 19.48 12.91 26.07
C GLY A 164 18.75 13.07 27.40
N SER A 165 17.42 13.15 27.43
CA SER A 165 16.71 12.54 28.56
C SER A 165 16.42 11.11 28.13
N ALA A 166 17.14 10.17 28.73
CA ALA A 166 16.50 8.90 29.01
C ALA A 166 15.19 9.27 29.72
N LYS A 167 14.07 9.24 28.99
CA LYS A 167 12.82 8.93 29.68
C LYS A 167 13.18 7.70 30.49
N ALA A 168 13.01 7.79 31.81
CA ALA A 168 13.05 6.62 32.69
C ALA A 168 12.45 5.46 31.91
N ASP A 169 13.21 4.36 31.74
CA ASP A 169 12.87 3.19 30.95
C ASP A 169 11.35 3.00 30.89
N THR A 170 10.70 3.55 29.86
CA THR A 170 9.57 2.83 29.27
C THR A 170 10.30 1.66 28.63
N ALA A 171 10.48 0.60 29.43
CA ALA A 171 11.34 -0.53 29.13
C ALA A 171 11.29 -0.79 27.62
N LYS A 172 12.43 -0.59 26.93
CA LYS A 172 12.52 -0.81 25.48
C LYS A 172 11.78 -2.09 25.18
N GLU A 173 10.79 -2.02 24.29
CA GLU A 173 9.95 -3.17 23.98
C GLU A 173 10.86 -4.34 23.60
N LYS A 174 10.89 -5.36 24.47
CA LYS A 174 11.83 -6.49 24.36
C LYS A 174 11.30 -7.59 23.46
N ALA A 175 10.04 -7.50 23.06
CA ALA A 175 9.41 -8.47 22.19
C ALA A 175 9.08 -7.88 20.80
N GLY A 176 9.00 -8.75 19.82
CA GLY A 176 8.70 -8.35 18.46
C GLY A 176 8.85 -9.48 17.47
N ALA A 177 8.90 -9.13 16.19
CA ALA A 177 9.18 -10.07 15.11
C ALA A 177 10.66 -9.95 14.70
N THR A 178 11.33 -11.09 14.53
CA THR A 178 12.66 -11.15 13.91
C THR A 178 12.56 -11.93 12.61
N ILE A 179 13.11 -11.37 11.53
CA ILE A 179 13.34 -12.06 10.27
C ILE A 179 14.82 -12.37 10.12
N THR A 180 15.17 -13.62 9.83
CA THR A 180 16.52 -14.07 9.53
C THR A 180 16.58 -14.59 8.11
N LEU A 181 17.52 -14.07 7.32
CA LEU A 181 17.77 -14.45 5.93
C LEU A 181 19.11 -15.16 5.86
N HIS A 182 19.12 -16.36 5.31
CA HIS A 182 20.28 -17.24 5.25
C HIS A 182 20.48 -17.78 3.83
N LEU A 183 21.68 -17.59 3.28
CA LEU A 183 22.06 -18.19 2.00
C LEU A 183 22.67 -19.57 2.23
N GLN A 184 22.06 -20.58 1.62
CA GLN A 184 22.48 -21.97 1.73
C GLN A 184 22.90 -22.53 0.38
N GLY A 185 24.09 -23.14 0.32
CA GLY A 185 24.55 -23.90 -0.83
C GLY A 185 23.96 -25.31 -0.84
N LYS A 186 23.40 -25.73 -1.98
CA LYS A 186 22.93 -27.09 -2.28
C LYS A 186 23.88 -27.83 -3.24
N GLY A 187 25.17 -27.50 -3.18
CA GLY A 187 26.20 -28.05 -4.08
C GLY A 187 27.13 -26.98 -4.63
N GLU A 188 26.70 -25.72 -4.64
CA GLU A 188 27.54 -24.55 -4.97
C GLU A 188 27.94 -23.80 -3.69
N ILE A 189 29.15 -23.24 -3.67
CA ILE A 189 29.68 -22.48 -2.53
C ILE A 189 29.06 -21.08 -2.51
N ILE A 190 28.68 -20.61 -1.33
CA ILE A 190 28.26 -19.22 -1.12
C ILE A 190 29.51 -18.32 -1.13
N THR A 191 29.54 -17.39 -2.07
CA THR A 191 30.68 -16.49 -2.32
C THR A 191 30.50 -15.17 -1.56
N PRO A 192 31.58 -14.38 -1.37
CA PRO A 192 31.49 -13.04 -0.78
C PRO A 192 30.55 -12.08 -1.55
N VAL A 193 30.40 -12.26 -2.87
CA VAL A 193 29.49 -11.45 -3.69
C VAL A 193 28.04 -11.75 -3.34
N ASP A 194 27.70 -13.02 -3.11
CA ASP A 194 26.35 -13.43 -2.69
C ASP A 194 25.97 -12.78 -1.33
N ILE A 195 26.91 -12.77 -0.38
CA ILE A 195 26.72 -12.18 0.95
C ILE A 195 26.58 -10.65 0.87
N SER A 196 27.41 -10.00 0.05
CA SER A 196 27.33 -8.56 -0.20
C SER A 196 25.99 -8.17 -0.82
N TRP A 197 25.52 -8.96 -1.80
CA TRP A 197 24.20 -8.79 -2.41
C TRP A 197 23.10 -8.88 -1.36
N LEU A 198 23.10 -9.91 -0.50
CA LEU A 198 22.06 -10.11 0.51
C LEU A 198 21.92 -8.92 1.45
N LYS A 199 23.05 -8.39 1.95
CA LYS A 199 23.06 -7.22 2.86
C LYS A 199 22.56 -5.96 2.16
N MET A 200 23.07 -5.67 0.96
CA MET A 200 22.69 -4.49 0.20
C MET A 200 21.20 -4.53 -0.17
N GLU A 201 20.72 -5.69 -0.60
CA GLU A 201 19.35 -5.84 -1.06
C GLU A 201 18.34 -5.77 0.08
N LEU A 202 18.70 -6.27 1.27
CA LEU A 202 17.89 -6.09 2.48
C LEU A 202 17.70 -4.60 2.82
N SER A 203 18.78 -3.81 2.77
CA SER A 203 18.69 -2.35 2.99
C SER A 203 17.82 -1.65 1.94
N LYS A 204 17.95 -2.03 0.65
CA LYS A 204 17.07 -1.50 -0.40
C LYS A 204 15.61 -1.88 -0.19
N CYS A 205 15.32 -3.07 0.34
CA CYS A 205 13.95 -3.49 0.66
C CYS A 205 13.35 -2.64 1.79
N ILE A 206 14.13 -2.33 2.84
CA ILE A 206 13.71 -1.46 3.93
C ILE A 206 13.36 -0.05 3.41
N GLU A 207 14.19 0.50 2.52
CA GLU A 207 13.93 1.80 1.89
C GLU A 207 12.69 1.76 0.99
N PHE A 208 12.62 0.78 0.07
CA PHE A 208 11.52 0.66 -0.89
C PHE A 208 10.15 0.45 -0.23
N LEU A 209 10.10 -0.35 0.85
CA LEU A 209 8.88 -0.57 1.63
C LEU A 209 8.53 0.61 2.56
N ASN A 210 9.26 1.73 2.48
CA ASN A 210 9.11 2.90 3.34
C ASN A 210 9.20 2.58 4.83
N LEU A 211 10.01 1.59 5.20
CA LEU A 211 10.18 1.15 6.59
C LEU A 211 11.27 1.96 7.31
N ALA A 212 12.07 2.76 6.59
CA ALA A 212 13.15 3.57 7.13
C ALA A 212 12.70 4.58 8.21
N GLY A 213 11.41 4.92 8.26
CA GLY A 213 10.83 5.77 9.31
C GLY A 213 10.72 5.11 10.70
N HIS A 214 10.77 3.78 10.78
CA HIS A 214 10.68 3.04 12.05
C HIS A 214 11.64 1.83 12.14
N ILE A 215 12.44 1.56 11.11
CA ILE A 215 13.47 0.51 11.08
C ILE A 215 14.79 1.15 10.64
N ASN A 216 15.82 1.06 11.48
CA ASN A 216 17.18 1.49 11.12
C ASN A 216 17.97 0.31 10.53
N ASN A 217 18.78 0.54 9.49
CA ASN A 217 19.75 -0.43 8.95
C ASN A 217 20.71 -1.00 10.02
N LYS A 218 20.96 -0.26 11.11
CA LYS A 218 21.70 -0.76 12.28
C LYS A 218 21.05 -1.95 12.98
N ASN A 219 19.75 -2.15 12.78
CA ASN A 219 19.03 -3.31 13.31
C ASN A 219 19.29 -4.59 12.48
N ILE A 220 20.00 -4.47 11.35
CA ILE A 220 20.51 -5.61 10.60
C ILE A 220 21.75 -6.14 11.31
N ILE A 221 21.61 -7.30 11.96
CA ILE A 221 22.65 -7.95 12.72
C ILE A 221 23.12 -9.17 11.92
N SER A 222 24.43 -9.36 11.79
CA SER A 222 24.95 -10.61 11.24
C SER A 222 24.68 -11.74 12.24
N SER A 223 24.02 -12.79 11.79
CA SER A 223 23.72 -14.00 12.58
C SER A 223 24.59 -15.19 12.17
N GLY A 224 25.70 -14.92 11.48
CA GLY A 224 26.63 -15.91 10.91
C GLY A 224 27.25 -15.42 9.60
N THR A 225 28.12 -16.23 8.99
CA THR A 225 28.88 -15.85 7.80
C THR A 225 28.00 -15.56 6.58
N ALA A 226 26.88 -16.27 6.43
CA ALA A 226 25.93 -16.14 5.32
C ALA A 226 24.51 -15.80 5.77
N ALA A 227 24.35 -15.22 6.98
CA ALA A 227 23.05 -14.93 7.57
C ALA A 227 22.95 -13.51 8.15
N PHE A 228 21.82 -12.85 7.90
CA PHE A 228 21.48 -11.56 8.51
C PHE A 228 20.10 -11.61 9.16
N SER A 229 19.97 -11.02 10.32
CA SER A 229 18.71 -10.89 11.06
C SER A 229 18.31 -9.44 11.24
N LEU A 230 17.02 -9.17 11.13
CA LEU A 230 16.42 -7.86 11.36
C LEU A 230 15.32 -7.97 12.41
N LYS A 231 15.41 -7.14 13.45
CA LYS A 231 14.47 -7.12 14.59
C LYS A 231 13.48 -5.95 14.46
N LEU A 232 12.19 -6.24 14.63
CA LEU A 232 11.09 -5.26 14.58
C LEU A 232 10.24 -5.35 15.85
N SER A 233 10.15 -4.26 16.60
CA SER A 233 9.41 -4.23 17.86
C SER A 233 7.90 -4.32 17.66
N LYS A 234 7.22 -5.00 18.58
CA LYS A 234 5.75 -4.99 18.65
C LYS A 234 5.23 -3.68 19.26
N LYS A 235 3.91 -3.50 19.27
CA LYS A 235 3.25 -2.45 20.07
C LYS A 235 3.38 -2.76 21.56
N GLN A 236 3.47 -1.72 22.40
CA GLN A 236 3.53 -1.86 23.86
C GLN A 236 2.37 -2.69 24.42
N GLY A 237 2.65 -3.53 25.42
CA GLY A 237 1.68 -4.39 26.09
C GLY A 237 2.21 -5.80 26.37
N PRO A 238 1.35 -6.76 26.73
CA PRO A 238 1.76 -8.14 27.03
C PRO A 238 2.47 -8.85 25.86
N VAL A 239 3.47 -9.68 26.15
CA VAL A 239 4.26 -10.41 25.13
C VAL A 239 3.40 -11.44 24.40
N GLU A 240 2.45 -12.03 25.11
CA GLU A 240 1.56 -13.11 24.70
C GLU A 240 0.37 -12.61 23.86
N GLN A 241 0.23 -11.30 23.66
CA GLN A 241 -0.89 -10.72 22.92
C GLN A 241 -0.58 -10.60 21.42
N PRO A 242 -1.12 -11.47 20.53
CA PRO A 242 -0.69 -11.53 19.12
C PRO A 242 -1.05 -10.28 18.32
N ARG A 243 -2.15 -9.59 18.71
CA ARG A 243 -2.62 -8.35 18.06
C ARG A 243 -1.59 -7.22 18.10
N LEU A 244 -0.67 -7.24 19.06
CA LEU A 244 0.36 -6.21 19.20
C LEU A 244 1.49 -6.35 18.16
N TYR A 245 1.60 -7.51 17.51
CA TYR A 245 2.63 -7.81 16.50
C TYR A 245 2.18 -7.50 15.08
N ASP A 246 0.97 -6.95 14.88
CA ASP A 246 0.33 -6.77 13.57
C ASP A 246 1.22 -6.09 12.53
N LYS A 247 1.82 -4.95 12.88
CA LYS A 247 2.73 -4.20 12.00
C LYS A 247 4.05 -4.94 11.79
N ALA A 248 4.65 -5.46 12.87
CA ALA A 248 5.96 -6.12 12.83
C ALA A 248 5.93 -7.40 11.98
N ILE A 249 4.87 -8.22 12.10
CA ILE A 249 4.71 -9.45 11.33
C ILE A 249 4.39 -9.17 9.88
N ARG A 250 3.54 -8.18 9.59
CA ARG A 250 3.31 -7.74 8.22
C ARG A 250 4.62 -7.28 7.57
N ASP A 251 5.38 -6.41 8.23
CA ASP A 251 6.61 -5.83 7.68
C ASP A 251 7.67 -6.92 7.42
N THR A 252 7.83 -7.88 8.35
CA THR A 252 8.73 -9.04 8.12
C THR A 252 8.29 -9.90 6.95
N LEU A 253 7.00 -10.21 6.80
CA LEU A 253 6.48 -10.96 5.65
C LEU A 253 6.62 -10.18 4.33
N ALA A 254 6.48 -8.85 4.35
CA ALA A 254 6.70 -8.01 3.18
C ALA A 254 8.16 -8.02 2.73
N ILE A 255 9.10 -7.96 3.69
CA ILE A 255 10.54 -8.11 3.41
C ILE A 255 10.81 -9.51 2.86
N ALA A 256 10.23 -10.56 3.45
CA ALA A 256 10.42 -11.94 2.99
C ALA A 256 9.95 -12.12 1.54
N HIS A 257 8.78 -11.59 1.19
CA HIS A 257 8.25 -11.58 -0.19
C HIS A 257 9.20 -10.89 -1.16
N GLN A 258 9.64 -9.67 -0.84
CA GLN A 258 10.57 -8.91 -1.69
C GLN A 258 11.90 -9.63 -1.86
N MET A 259 12.52 -10.08 -0.78
CA MET A 259 13.83 -10.72 -0.80
C MET A 259 13.81 -12.05 -1.56
N ALA A 260 12.78 -12.87 -1.37
CA ALA A 260 12.64 -14.15 -2.06
C ALA A 260 12.53 -13.98 -3.58
N VAL A 261 11.68 -13.05 -4.06
CA VAL A 261 11.53 -12.85 -5.52
C VAL A 261 12.76 -12.18 -6.11
N ARG A 262 13.34 -11.18 -5.43
CA ARG A 262 14.56 -10.51 -5.91
C ARG A 262 15.76 -11.45 -5.96
N TRP A 263 15.83 -12.43 -5.05
CA TRP A 263 16.82 -13.51 -5.16
C TRP A 263 16.62 -14.31 -6.43
N LEU A 264 15.40 -14.72 -6.76
CA LEU A 264 15.11 -15.48 -7.98
C LEU A 264 15.38 -14.70 -9.28
N LEU A 265 15.30 -13.37 -9.24
CA LEU A 265 15.64 -12.50 -10.37
C LEU A 265 17.14 -12.17 -10.45
N CYS A 266 17.91 -12.44 -9.40
CA CYS A 266 19.32 -12.07 -9.32
C CYS A 266 20.19 -12.95 -10.23
N GLU A 267 21.20 -12.34 -10.85
CA GLU A 267 22.18 -13.07 -11.66
C GLU A 267 22.96 -14.12 -10.87
N TYR A 268 23.21 -13.89 -9.56
CA TYR A 268 23.95 -14.80 -8.69
C TYR A 268 23.14 -16.02 -8.21
N SER A 269 21.83 -16.00 -8.43
CA SER A 269 20.94 -17.08 -8.01
C SER A 269 21.00 -18.28 -8.97
N SER A 270 21.08 -19.48 -8.43
CA SER A 270 21.13 -20.73 -9.19
C SER A 270 20.24 -21.78 -8.53
N LEU A 271 19.93 -22.87 -9.25
CA LEU A 271 19.21 -24.02 -8.65
C LEU A 271 19.99 -24.68 -7.49
N GLN A 272 21.29 -24.38 -7.38
CA GLN A 272 22.20 -24.91 -6.37
C GLN A 272 22.46 -23.93 -5.21
N LYS A 273 21.85 -22.74 -5.21
CA LYS A 273 21.88 -21.80 -4.07
C LYS A 273 20.47 -21.42 -3.66
N LYS A 274 20.17 -21.48 -2.36
CA LYS A 274 18.86 -21.16 -1.81
C LYS A 274 18.92 -20.01 -0.82
N LEU A 275 17.89 -19.18 -0.84
CA LEU A 275 17.62 -18.22 0.22
C LEU A 275 16.57 -18.83 1.16
N ILE A 276 16.98 -19.08 2.40
CA ILE A 276 16.11 -19.54 3.48
C ILE A 276 15.78 -18.33 4.37
N ILE A 277 14.50 -18.14 4.66
CA ILE A 277 13.99 -17.02 5.45
C ILE A 277 13.20 -17.60 6.63
N ILE A 278 13.55 -17.19 7.85
CA ILE A 278 12.89 -17.64 9.08
C ILE A 278 12.33 -16.42 9.81
N ILE A 279 11.06 -16.48 10.20
CA ILE A 279 10.38 -15.44 10.95
C ILE A 279 9.98 -15.99 12.33
N HIS A 280 10.50 -15.33 13.36
CA HIS A 280 10.20 -15.60 14.76
C HIS A 280 9.42 -14.44 15.37
N ALA A 281 8.47 -14.72 16.25
CA ALA A 281 7.79 -13.72 17.08
C ALA A 281 7.95 -14.10 18.55
N GLY A 282 8.30 -13.14 19.40
CA GLY A 282 8.54 -13.38 20.83
C GLY A 282 9.58 -12.44 21.40
N LEU A 283 10.24 -12.89 22.47
CA LEU A 283 11.34 -12.15 23.10
C LEU A 283 12.56 -12.11 22.19
N MET A 284 13.04 -10.91 21.87
CA MET A 284 14.12 -10.71 20.92
C MET A 284 15.49 -11.22 21.40
N ASP A 285 15.65 -11.42 22.70
CA ASP A 285 16.87 -11.95 23.31
C ASP A 285 16.95 -13.48 23.15
N GLU A 286 15.80 -14.15 22.97
CA GLU A 286 15.70 -15.60 22.80
C GLU A 286 15.78 -16.02 21.31
N THR A 287 15.73 -15.07 20.38
CA THR A 287 15.69 -15.33 18.94
C THR A 287 16.78 -16.32 18.48
N ASN A 288 18.03 -16.14 18.91
CA ASN A 288 19.14 -16.99 18.45
C ASN A 288 18.98 -18.44 18.92
N LEU A 289 18.44 -18.66 20.14
CA LEU A 289 18.19 -19.99 20.69
C LEU A 289 17.15 -20.76 19.86
N ILE A 290 16.22 -20.04 19.23
CA ILE A 290 15.14 -20.62 18.43
C ILE A 290 15.55 -20.76 16.96
N ILE A 291 16.20 -19.77 16.37
CA ILE A 291 16.49 -19.75 14.93
C ILE A 291 17.67 -20.66 14.55
N GLN A 292 18.69 -20.78 15.41
CA GLN A 292 19.86 -21.58 15.06
C GLN A 292 19.53 -23.07 14.81
N PRO A 293 18.75 -23.76 15.67
CA PRO A 293 18.32 -25.14 15.40
C PRO A 293 17.52 -25.28 14.08
N LEU A 294 16.73 -24.26 13.74
CA LEU A 294 15.95 -24.26 12.50
C LEU A 294 16.83 -24.13 11.25
N LEU A 295 17.92 -23.36 11.32
CA LEU A 295 18.89 -23.25 10.22
C LEU A 295 19.70 -24.53 10.01
N GLU A 296 19.93 -25.30 11.08
CA GLU A 296 20.59 -26.61 11.02
C GLU A 296 19.66 -27.71 10.46
N THR A 297 18.34 -27.47 10.48
CA THR A 297 17.35 -28.34 9.87
C THR A 297 17.42 -28.25 8.34
N LYS A 298 17.29 -29.38 7.63
CA LYS A 298 17.23 -29.41 6.15
C LYS A 298 15.89 -28.85 5.64
N LEU A 299 15.75 -27.53 5.64
CA LEU A 299 14.57 -26.80 5.17
C LEU A 299 14.55 -26.74 3.63
N THR A 300 13.59 -27.42 2.98
CA THR A 300 13.61 -27.58 1.50
C THR A 300 12.38 -27.09 0.75
N GLY A 301 11.41 -26.46 1.42
CA GLY A 301 10.18 -25.92 0.82
C GLY A 301 10.42 -24.99 -0.37
N GLU A 302 9.41 -24.89 -1.24
CA GLU A 302 9.44 -24.14 -2.51
C GLU A 302 9.73 -22.65 -2.31
N THR A 303 9.04 -22.01 -1.35
CA THR A 303 9.20 -20.58 -1.08
C THR A 303 10.44 -20.25 -0.26
N GLY A 304 10.97 -21.23 0.48
CA GLY A 304 12.08 -21.04 1.41
C GLY A 304 11.75 -20.17 2.63
N ILE A 305 10.48 -19.83 2.88
CA ILE A 305 10.07 -18.93 3.98
C ILE A 305 9.33 -19.72 5.06
N TYR A 306 9.78 -19.60 6.31
CA TYR A 306 9.32 -20.37 7.45
C TYR A 306 8.98 -19.48 8.63
N LEU A 307 7.98 -19.89 9.41
CA LEU A 307 7.50 -19.20 10.60
C LEU A 307 7.47 -20.16 11.78
N THR A 308 7.85 -19.64 12.94
CA THR A 308 7.49 -20.28 14.22
C THR A 308 5.97 -20.25 14.44
N ASP A 309 5.46 -21.15 15.27
CA ASP A 309 4.02 -21.30 15.46
C ASP A 309 3.34 -20.02 15.99
N TYR A 310 3.99 -19.31 16.92
CA TYR A 310 3.50 -18.04 17.43
C TYR A 310 3.56 -16.91 16.37
N ALA A 311 4.61 -16.88 15.53
CA ALA A 311 4.67 -15.92 14.41
C ALA A 311 3.52 -16.14 13.42
N ARG A 312 3.17 -17.40 13.13
CA ARG A 312 1.99 -17.73 12.32
C ARG A 312 0.70 -17.26 12.98
N LEU A 313 0.53 -17.48 14.29
CA LEU A 313 -0.65 -16.98 15.01
C LEU A 313 -0.78 -15.46 14.90
N CYS A 314 0.31 -14.73 15.12
CA CYS A 314 0.36 -13.29 14.94
C CYS A 314 -0.01 -12.88 13.51
N ALA A 315 0.50 -13.60 12.49
CA ALA A 315 0.15 -13.36 11.09
C ALA A 315 -1.35 -13.53 10.82
N ARG A 316 -1.96 -14.61 11.34
CA ARG A 316 -3.41 -14.87 11.19
C ARG A 316 -4.25 -13.80 11.87
N VAL A 317 -3.84 -13.35 13.06
CA VAL A 317 -4.54 -12.28 13.81
C VAL A 317 -4.38 -10.92 13.14
N ALA A 318 -3.24 -10.68 12.48
CA ALA A 318 -2.98 -9.47 11.70
C ALA A 318 -3.65 -9.48 10.32
N GLU A 319 -4.38 -10.56 9.97
CA GLU A 319 -5.09 -10.75 8.70
C GLU A 319 -4.17 -10.55 7.47
N VAL A 320 -2.87 -10.87 7.60
CA VAL A 320 -1.96 -10.84 6.44
C VAL A 320 -2.38 -11.90 5.43
N LYS A 321 -2.43 -11.53 4.15
CA LYS A 321 -2.97 -12.39 3.10
C LYS A 321 -1.92 -13.39 2.58
N VAL A 322 -1.59 -14.34 3.45
CA VAL A 322 -0.57 -15.40 3.24
C VAL A 322 -1.16 -16.77 3.59
N GLY A 323 -0.92 -17.76 2.73
CA GLY A 323 -1.24 -19.16 2.98
C GLY A 323 -0.09 -19.88 3.67
N PHE A 324 -0.40 -20.65 4.72
CA PHE A 324 0.59 -21.41 5.48
C PHE A 324 0.30 -22.90 5.40
N GLU A 325 1.35 -23.72 5.41
CA GLU A 325 1.26 -25.15 5.59
C GLU A 325 2.26 -25.62 6.65
N ARG A 326 1.86 -26.62 7.44
CA ARG A 326 2.76 -27.17 8.48
C ARG A 326 3.90 -27.91 7.77
N TYR A 327 5.13 -27.54 8.11
CA TYR A 327 6.30 -28.20 7.56
C TYR A 327 6.42 -29.59 8.19
N LYS A 328 6.21 -30.64 7.39
CA LYS A 328 6.40 -32.02 7.85
C LYS A 328 7.84 -32.42 7.57
N ASN A 329 8.62 -32.63 8.63
CA ASN A 329 9.94 -33.22 8.49
C ASN A 329 9.76 -34.75 8.34
N ASN A 330 10.14 -35.32 7.20
CA ASN A 330 10.04 -36.76 6.95
C ASN A 330 11.18 -37.56 7.62
N SER A 331 12.00 -36.95 8.50
CA SER A 331 13.01 -37.67 9.24
C SER A 331 12.39 -38.43 10.41
N LEU A 332 12.45 -39.76 10.34
CA LEU A 332 12.02 -40.76 11.33
C LEU A 332 12.70 -40.67 12.72
N ALA A 333 13.46 -39.61 12.99
CA ALA A 333 14.18 -39.41 14.24
C ALA A 333 14.17 -37.91 14.54
N ASP A 334 13.28 -37.47 15.41
CA ASP A 334 13.60 -36.48 16.43
C ASP A 334 12.37 -36.20 17.30
N GLU A 335 12.39 -36.76 18.51
CA GLU A 335 11.63 -36.28 19.67
C GLU A 335 12.30 -35.01 20.25
N SER A 336 12.75 -34.10 19.40
CA SER A 336 13.28 -32.81 19.85
C SER A 336 12.13 -31.81 19.95
N ASN A 337 12.10 -31.06 21.05
CA ASN A 337 11.11 -30.03 21.40
C ASN A 337 11.09 -28.81 20.42
N ILE A 338 11.33 -29.02 19.13
CA ILE A 338 11.22 -27.97 18.13
C ILE A 338 9.73 -27.71 17.92
N SER A 339 9.28 -26.53 18.34
CA SER A 339 7.92 -26.03 18.09
C SER A 339 7.53 -26.20 16.62
N ASP A 340 6.25 -26.45 16.34
CA ASP A 340 5.76 -26.62 14.97
C ASP A 340 6.22 -25.49 14.04
N ILE A 341 6.91 -25.87 12.97
CA ILE A 341 7.39 -24.97 11.92
C ILE A 341 6.34 -24.91 10.82
N TRP A 342 6.08 -23.71 10.32
CA TRP A 342 5.13 -23.47 9.24
C TRP A 342 5.83 -22.87 8.04
N ALA A 343 5.68 -23.49 6.87
CA ALA A 343 6.13 -22.93 5.62
C ALA A 343 5.08 -21.97 5.06
N VAL A 344 5.53 -20.88 4.43
CA VAL A 344 4.66 -20.09 3.56
C VAL A 344 4.39 -20.91 2.31
N LYS A 345 3.14 -21.25 2.09
CA LYS A 345 2.70 -21.95 0.88
C LYS A 345 2.55 -20.98 -0.29
N TYR A 346 1.97 -19.81 -0.03
CA TYR A 346 1.79 -18.78 -1.05
C TYR A 346 1.59 -17.40 -0.42
N PHE A 347 1.89 -16.36 -1.21
CA PHE A 347 1.42 -15.01 -0.97
C PHE A 347 0.22 -14.73 -1.87
N MET A 348 -0.81 -14.05 -1.36
CA MET A 348 -1.90 -13.51 -2.19
C MET A 348 -1.42 -12.21 -2.86
N SER A 349 -0.31 -12.31 -3.58
CA SER A 349 0.47 -11.13 -3.94
C SER A 349 -0.12 -10.32 -5.09
N TYR A 350 -1.05 -10.91 -5.85
CA TYR A 350 -1.71 -10.27 -6.99
C TYR A 350 -2.41 -8.96 -6.62
N ASN A 351 -2.93 -8.84 -5.40
CA ASN A 351 -3.58 -7.62 -4.90
C ASN A 351 -3.03 -7.11 -3.55
N TYR A 352 -2.33 -7.90 -2.73
CA TYR A 352 -2.04 -7.50 -1.35
C TYR A 352 -0.59 -7.10 -1.08
N TYR A 353 0.34 -7.48 -1.94
CA TYR A 353 1.76 -7.17 -1.79
C TYR A 353 2.20 -6.14 -2.82
N THR A 354 3.19 -5.31 -2.50
CA THR A 354 3.72 -4.34 -3.47
C THR A 354 4.43 -5.04 -4.64
N TYR A 355 4.62 -4.33 -5.75
CA TYR A 355 5.35 -4.85 -6.90
C TYR A 355 6.83 -5.06 -6.56
N ILE A 356 7.48 -5.97 -7.28
CA ILE A 356 8.94 -6.08 -7.26
C ILE A 356 9.49 -4.98 -8.17
N PRO A 357 10.28 -4.02 -7.66
CA PRO A 357 10.69 -2.85 -8.44
C PRO A 357 11.46 -3.22 -9.71
N TYR A 358 12.30 -4.26 -9.65
CA TYR A 358 13.03 -4.74 -10.82
C TYR A 358 12.09 -5.13 -11.96
N LEU A 359 10.97 -5.81 -11.67
CA LEU A 359 10.01 -6.22 -12.70
C LEU A 359 9.29 -5.05 -13.39
N LEU A 360 9.36 -3.84 -12.82
CA LEU A 360 8.82 -2.62 -13.44
C LEU A 360 9.78 -2.01 -14.47
N GLU A 361 11.04 -2.44 -14.52
CA GLU A 361 12.03 -1.92 -15.48
C GLU A 361 11.83 -2.50 -16.88
N GLU A 362 12.09 -1.71 -17.93
CA GLU A 362 11.89 -2.14 -19.33
C GLU A 362 12.74 -3.37 -19.70
N LYS A 363 13.95 -3.47 -19.14
CA LYS A 363 14.84 -4.61 -19.35
C LYS A 363 14.30 -5.93 -18.77
N MET A 364 13.36 -5.84 -17.83
CA MET A 364 12.73 -7.00 -17.20
C MET A 364 11.44 -7.37 -17.92
N LEU A 365 10.54 -6.41 -18.14
CA LEU A 365 9.25 -6.62 -18.80
C LEU A 365 8.86 -5.41 -19.67
N PRO A 366 8.14 -5.62 -20.77
CA PRO A 366 7.68 -4.52 -21.64
C PRO A 366 6.78 -3.53 -20.89
N ILE A 367 6.94 -2.24 -21.17
CA ILE A 367 6.19 -1.17 -20.49
C ILE A 367 4.81 -0.95 -21.10
N HIS A 368 4.70 -0.91 -22.44
CA HIS A 368 3.45 -0.65 -23.14
C HIS A 368 3.24 -1.58 -24.32
N LYS A 369 1.97 -1.91 -24.62
CA LYS A 369 1.59 -2.75 -25.76
C LYS A 369 1.93 -2.15 -27.13
N THR A 370 2.08 -0.84 -27.21
CA THR A 370 2.41 -0.13 -28.45
C THR A 370 3.91 -0.02 -28.71
N ALA A 371 4.75 -0.39 -27.73
CA ALA A 371 6.20 -0.32 -27.87
C ALA A 371 6.74 -1.48 -28.73
N PRO A 372 7.78 -1.28 -29.56
CA PRO A 372 8.41 -2.37 -30.32
C PRO A 372 8.96 -3.49 -29.42
N SER A 373 9.34 -3.16 -28.18
CA SER A 373 9.77 -4.13 -27.17
C SER A 373 8.68 -5.15 -26.82
N TYR A 374 7.40 -4.79 -26.89
CA TYR A 374 6.29 -5.70 -26.63
C TYR A 374 6.18 -6.83 -27.67
N ILE A 375 6.37 -6.53 -28.96
CA ILE A 375 6.34 -7.55 -30.01
C ILE A 375 7.47 -8.58 -29.79
N LYS A 376 8.68 -8.09 -29.48
CA LYS A 376 9.82 -8.96 -29.15
C LYS A 376 9.55 -9.82 -27.92
N PHE A 377 8.90 -9.25 -26.91
CA PHE A 377 8.49 -9.98 -25.71
C PHE A 377 7.50 -11.10 -26.05
N GLN A 378 6.46 -10.80 -26.83
CA GLN A 378 5.47 -11.80 -27.26
C GLN A 378 6.11 -12.92 -28.06
N GLN A 379 7.00 -12.58 -29.00
CA GLN A 379 7.74 -13.58 -29.78
C GLN A 379 8.55 -14.52 -28.89
N ALA A 380 9.30 -13.97 -27.93
CA ALA A 380 10.09 -14.75 -26.98
C ALA A 380 9.24 -15.58 -26.01
N LEU A 381 8.06 -15.09 -25.62
CA LEU A 381 7.17 -15.78 -24.70
C LEU A 381 6.41 -16.93 -25.38
N TYR A 382 5.84 -16.70 -26.56
CA TYR A 382 4.98 -17.67 -27.25
C TYR A 382 5.77 -18.67 -28.11
N PHE A 383 6.96 -18.30 -28.56
CA PHE A 383 7.77 -19.12 -29.47
C PHE A 383 9.23 -19.22 -28.99
N PRO A 384 9.47 -19.77 -27.79
CA PRO A 384 10.80 -19.82 -27.19
C PRO A 384 11.80 -20.63 -28.02
N GLU A 385 11.35 -21.55 -28.88
CA GLU A 385 12.22 -22.35 -29.77
C GLU A 385 12.82 -21.52 -30.91
N MET A 386 12.10 -20.47 -31.35
CA MET A 386 12.53 -19.58 -32.43
C MET A 386 13.29 -18.36 -31.91
N PHE A 387 13.08 -18.01 -30.63
CA PHE A 387 13.60 -16.79 -30.01
C PHE A 387 14.28 -17.10 -28.65
N SER A 388 15.31 -17.96 -28.68
CA SER A 388 15.99 -18.46 -27.47
C SER A 388 16.74 -17.39 -26.69
N GLU A 389 17.29 -16.36 -27.37
CA GLU A 389 17.94 -15.23 -26.73
C GLU A 389 16.92 -14.12 -26.43
N SER A 390 16.18 -14.28 -25.34
CA SER A 390 15.26 -13.24 -24.89
C SER A 390 16.02 -12.02 -24.36
N PRO A 391 15.73 -10.80 -24.84
CA PRO A 391 16.31 -9.58 -24.30
C PRO A 391 15.77 -9.25 -22.89
N PHE A 392 14.75 -9.98 -22.41
CA PHE A 392 14.09 -9.72 -21.14
C PHE A 392 14.63 -10.61 -20.02
N GLU A 393 15.18 -9.98 -18.98
CA GLU A 393 15.74 -10.67 -17.81
C GLU A 393 14.70 -11.53 -17.08
N ALA A 394 13.43 -11.11 -17.04
CA ALA A 394 12.36 -11.88 -16.39
C ALA A 394 12.07 -13.21 -17.10
N LEU A 395 12.16 -13.27 -18.44
CA LEU A 395 11.98 -14.52 -19.20
C LEU A 395 13.15 -15.47 -18.99
N ARG A 396 14.38 -14.95 -18.86
CA ARG A 396 15.55 -15.77 -18.49
C ARG A 396 15.43 -16.33 -17.07
N ALA A 397 14.91 -15.53 -16.12
CA ALA A 397 14.62 -16.01 -14.77
C ALA A 397 13.53 -17.08 -14.76
N LEU A 398 12.47 -16.93 -15.57
CA LEU A 398 11.44 -17.94 -15.75
C LEU A 398 12.02 -19.25 -16.30
N GLN A 399 12.90 -19.19 -17.30
CA GLN A 399 13.59 -20.37 -17.84
C GLN A 399 14.50 -21.04 -16.79
N ARG A 400 15.13 -20.26 -15.91
CA ARG A 400 15.96 -20.77 -14.80
C ARG A 400 15.13 -21.42 -13.70
N PHE A 401 13.93 -20.90 -13.42
CA PHE A 401 13.05 -21.34 -12.33
C PHE A 401 11.60 -21.59 -12.82
N PRO A 402 11.38 -22.53 -13.76
CA PRO A 402 10.09 -22.69 -14.44
C PRO A 402 8.96 -23.17 -13.51
N HIS A 403 9.32 -23.81 -12.39
CA HIS A 403 8.37 -24.31 -11.39
C HIS A 403 8.20 -23.38 -10.18
N SER A 404 8.83 -22.19 -10.17
CA SER A 404 8.69 -21.27 -9.04
C SER A 404 7.36 -20.51 -9.12
N SER A 405 6.36 -20.97 -8.39
CA SER A 405 5.06 -20.29 -8.34
C SER A 405 5.20 -18.84 -7.90
N LEU A 406 6.04 -18.58 -6.89
CA LEU A 406 6.30 -17.25 -6.35
C LEU A 406 6.81 -16.27 -7.42
N LEU A 407 7.82 -16.67 -8.21
CA LEU A 407 8.38 -15.82 -9.28
C LEU A 407 7.35 -15.58 -10.39
N LEU A 408 6.73 -16.64 -10.89
CA LEU A 408 5.83 -16.57 -12.04
C LEU A 408 4.57 -15.75 -11.71
N ILE A 409 4.06 -15.82 -10.47
CA ILE A 409 2.95 -14.98 -10.00
C ILE A 409 3.34 -13.49 -10.02
N GLU A 410 4.54 -13.10 -9.58
CA GLU A 410 4.95 -11.68 -9.62
C GLU A 410 5.15 -11.16 -11.04
N ILE A 411 5.67 -12.00 -11.96
CA ILE A 411 5.78 -11.64 -13.38
C ILE A 411 4.37 -11.41 -13.97
N ALA A 412 3.47 -12.37 -13.78
CA ALA A 412 2.10 -12.28 -14.28
C ALA A 412 1.33 -11.09 -13.68
N LYS A 413 1.56 -10.78 -12.40
CA LYS A 413 0.99 -9.61 -11.72
C LYS A 413 1.38 -8.29 -12.38
N VAL A 414 2.65 -8.09 -12.72
CA VAL A 414 3.09 -6.88 -13.43
C VAL A 414 2.44 -6.79 -14.81
N LEU A 415 2.42 -7.90 -15.56
CA LEU A 415 1.76 -7.96 -16.88
C LEU A 415 0.27 -7.61 -16.78
N ARG A 416 -0.46 -8.14 -15.78
CA ARG A 416 -1.87 -7.75 -15.51
C ARG A 416 -2.01 -6.27 -15.16
N GLY A 417 -1.11 -5.75 -14.30
CA GLY A 417 -1.05 -4.32 -13.96
C GLY A 417 -0.85 -3.41 -15.17
N ARG A 418 -0.17 -3.91 -16.21
CA ARG A 418 0.05 -3.25 -17.52
C ARG A 418 -0.99 -3.62 -18.58
N GLN A 419 -2.06 -4.31 -18.20
CA GLN A 419 -3.12 -4.79 -19.09
C GLN A 419 -2.67 -5.81 -20.15
N MET A 420 -1.50 -6.43 -20.03
CA MET A 420 -0.99 -7.50 -20.89
C MET A 420 -1.56 -8.86 -20.45
N LEU A 421 -2.88 -8.99 -20.57
CA LEU A 421 -3.67 -10.06 -19.95
C LEU A 421 -3.40 -11.45 -20.52
N TYR A 422 -3.21 -11.57 -21.84
CA TYR A 422 -2.92 -12.85 -22.49
C TYR A 422 -1.50 -13.35 -22.18
N GLU A 423 -0.55 -12.42 -22.11
CA GLU A 423 0.81 -12.74 -21.70
C GLU A 423 0.84 -13.20 -20.24
N ALA A 424 0.11 -12.51 -19.36
CA ALA A 424 -0.03 -12.93 -17.97
C ALA A 424 -0.66 -14.33 -17.84
N GLU A 425 -1.71 -14.61 -18.63
CA GLU A 425 -2.36 -15.92 -18.66
C GLU A 425 -1.40 -17.02 -19.08
N THR A 426 -0.55 -16.77 -20.06
CA THR A 426 0.46 -17.71 -20.54
C THR A 426 1.47 -18.06 -19.45
N ILE A 427 1.95 -17.06 -18.69
CA ILE A 427 2.83 -17.28 -17.54
C ILE A 427 2.13 -18.10 -16.45
N ILE A 428 0.85 -17.82 -16.18
CA ILE A 428 0.05 -18.54 -15.18
C ILE A 428 -0.24 -19.97 -15.61
N SER A 429 -0.45 -20.22 -16.90
CA SER A 429 -0.66 -21.54 -17.46
C SER A 429 0.55 -22.46 -17.19
N ASN A 430 1.78 -21.94 -17.21
CA ASN A 430 2.98 -22.72 -16.83
C ASN A 430 2.94 -23.23 -15.38
N ILE A 431 2.42 -22.42 -14.45
CA ILE A 431 2.22 -22.84 -13.06
C ILE A 431 1.17 -23.97 -13.03
N LEU A 432 0.04 -23.78 -13.71
CA LEU A 432 -1.08 -24.72 -13.68
C LEU A 432 -0.81 -26.04 -14.39
N LEU A 433 0.15 -26.08 -15.32
CA LEU A 433 0.66 -27.32 -15.91
C LEU A 433 1.44 -28.16 -14.88
N SER A 434 2.16 -27.52 -13.96
CA SER A 434 2.94 -28.21 -12.91
C SER A 434 2.11 -28.49 -11.65
N ASP A 435 1.30 -27.52 -11.22
CA ASP A 435 0.38 -27.61 -10.09
C ASP A 435 -1.02 -27.11 -10.48
N PRO A 436 -1.89 -28.01 -10.97
CA PRO A 436 -3.24 -27.66 -11.36
C PRO A 436 -4.11 -27.12 -10.23
N HIS A 437 -3.73 -27.35 -8.96
CA HIS A 437 -4.49 -26.92 -7.77
C HIS A 437 -3.90 -25.67 -7.12
N ASN A 438 -2.93 -25.02 -7.76
CA ASN A 438 -2.35 -23.78 -7.27
C ASN A 438 -3.43 -22.68 -7.20
N VAL A 439 -3.91 -22.40 -5.99
CA VAL A 439 -5.07 -21.52 -5.76
C VAL A 439 -4.81 -20.08 -6.24
N ILE A 440 -3.57 -19.59 -6.13
CA ILE A 440 -3.22 -18.23 -6.56
C ILE A 440 -3.21 -18.11 -8.07
N ALA A 441 -2.62 -19.09 -8.76
CA ALA A 441 -2.63 -19.15 -10.21
C ALA A 441 -4.07 -19.25 -10.75
N ARG A 442 -4.93 -20.06 -10.10
CA ARG A 442 -6.36 -20.16 -10.44
C ARG A 442 -7.10 -18.84 -10.25
N HIS A 443 -6.92 -18.18 -9.11
CA HIS A 443 -7.51 -16.85 -8.87
C HIS A 443 -7.03 -15.82 -9.87
N MET A 444 -5.73 -15.75 -10.14
CA MET A 444 -5.19 -14.80 -11.10
C MET A 444 -5.77 -15.05 -12.51
N ARG A 445 -5.97 -16.32 -12.91
CA ARG A 445 -6.61 -16.67 -14.19
C ARG A 445 -8.09 -16.27 -14.24
N MET A 446 -8.85 -16.57 -13.19
CA MET A 446 -10.24 -16.10 -13.02
C MET A 446 -10.33 -14.58 -13.17
N LEU A 447 -9.53 -13.84 -12.40
CA LEU A 447 -9.49 -12.38 -12.45
C LEU A 447 -9.04 -11.86 -13.82
N THR A 448 -8.15 -12.58 -14.52
CA THR A 448 -7.74 -12.21 -15.89
C THR A 448 -8.89 -12.33 -16.88
N TYR A 449 -9.72 -13.37 -16.77
CA TYR A 449 -10.92 -13.48 -17.60
C TYR A 449 -11.97 -12.44 -17.24
N GLU A 450 -12.14 -12.11 -15.96
CA GLU A 450 -13.00 -11.01 -15.51
C GLU A 450 -12.53 -9.65 -16.06
N ASN A 451 -11.22 -9.35 -16.02
CA ASN A 451 -10.65 -8.17 -16.68
C ASN A 451 -11.02 -8.12 -18.17
N ILE A 452 -10.83 -9.23 -18.89
CA ILE A 452 -11.16 -9.32 -20.32
C ILE A 452 -12.65 -9.02 -20.51
N ALA A 453 -13.52 -9.55 -19.65
CA ALA A 453 -14.94 -9.31 -19.71
C ALA A 453 -15.29 -7.81 -19.59
N HIS A 454 -14.65 -7.10 -18.66
CA HIS A 454 -14.90 -5.67 -18.43
C HIS A 454 -14.32 -4.74 -19.50
N ILE A 455 -13.20 -5.11 -20.13
CA ILE A 455 -12.55 -4.27 -21.16
C ILE A 455 -13.30 -4.36 -22.50
N ASN A 456 -13.98 -5.48 -22.77
CA ASN A 456 -14.72 -5.67 -24.02
C ASN A 456 -16.09 -4.99 -23.96
N ASN A 457 -16.37 -4.15 -24.96
CA ASN A 457 -17.67 -3.49 -25.12
C ASN A 457 -18.72 -4.39 -25.78
N ASP A 458 -18.27 -5.37 -26.57
CA ASP A 458 -19.14 -6.37 -27.18
C ASP A 458 -19.71 -7.33 -26.12
N PHE A 459 -21.02 -7.52 -26.13
CA PHE A 459 -21.72 -8.37 -25.16
C PHE A 459 -21.24 -9.82 -25.24
N PHE A 460 -21.16 -10.40 -26.43
CA PHE A 460 -20.80 -11.83 -26.58
C PHE A 460 -19.40 -12.14 -26.08
N THR A 461 -18.45 -11.28 -26.43
CA THR A 461 -17.06 -11.41 -25.98
C THR A 461 -16.95 -11.22 -24.47
N SER A 462 -17.67 -10.24 -23.91
CA SER A 462 -17.72 -10.02 -22.46
C SER A 462 -18.30 -11.22 -21.73
N GLU A 463 -19.43 -11.73 -22.22
CA GLU A 463 -20.15 -12.87 -21.66
C GLU A 463 -19.31 -14.15 -21.70
N LEU A 464 -18.67 -14.45 -22.83
CA LEU A 464 -17.78 -15.61 -22.94
C LEU A 464 -16.63 -15.54 -21.93
N ALA A 465 -16.09 -14.35 -21.68
CA ALA A 465 -15.04 -14.15 -20.70
C ALA A 465 -15.57 -14.33 -19.25
N PHE A 466 -16.78 -13.85 -18.94
CA PHE A 466 -17.42 -14.12 -17.65
C PHE A 466 -17.69 -15.61 -17.44
N GLU A 467 -18.18 -16.32 -18.45
CA GLU A 467 -18.42 -17.77 -18.36
C GLU A 467 -17.13 -18.54 -18.09
N ARG A 468 -16.01 -18.15 -18.72
CA ARG A 468 -14.68 -18.71 -18.40
C ARG A 468 -14.25 -18.39 -16.97
N ALA A 469 -14.44 -17.17 -16.49
CA ALA A 469 -14.14 -16.79 -15.11
C ALA A 469 -14.98 -17.60 -14.11
N ILE A 470 -16.26 -17.81 -14.39
CA ILE A 470 -17.16 -18.61 -13.55
C ILE A 470 -16.75 -20.07 -13.56
N ALA A 471 -16.40 -20.64 -14.70
CA ALA A 471 -15.88 -22.01 -14.77
C ALA A 471 -14.60 -22.17 -13.92
N GLU A 472 -13.69 -21.20 -13.91
CA GLU A 472 -12.55 -21.20 -12.98
C GLU A 472 -12.99 -21.10 -11.52
N SER A 473 -13.98 -20.26 -11.21
CA SER A 473 -14.53 -20.15 -9.85
C SER A 473 -15.10 -21.49 -9.36
N GLU A 474 -15.82 -22.23 -10.21
CA GLU A 474 -16.35 -23.54 -9.89
C GLU A 474 -15.23 -24.57 -9.64
N PHE A 475 -14.16 -24.50 -10.43
CA PHE A 475 -12.98 -25.34 -10.22
C PHE A 475 -12.37 -25.06 -8.84
N ILE A 476 -12.15 -23.79 -8.50
CA ILE A 476 -11.62 -23.38 -7.18
C ILE A 476 -12.51 -23.91 -6.05
N ILE A 477 -13.83 -23.73 -6.15
CA ILE A 477 -14.79 -24.20 -5.15
C ILE A 477 -14.75 -25.72 -4.99
N ARG A 478 -14.62 -26.48 -6.10
CA ARG A 478 -14.68 -27.95 -6.03
C ARG A 478 -13.35 -28.58 -5.65
N ARG A 479 -12.22 -27.97 -6.01
CA ARG A 479 -10.91 -28.64 -6.02
C ARG A 479 -9.81 -27.95 -5.22
N CYS A 480 -9.97 -26.68 -4.85
CA CYS A 480 -8.96 -25.93 -4.10
C CYS A 480 -9.36 -25.74 -2.62
N ASN A 481 -8.40 -25.32 -1.79
CA ASN A 481 -8.67 -24.93 -0.42
C ASN A 481 -9.56 -23.68 -0.39
N LYS A 482 -10.66 -23.76 0.37
CA LYS A 482 -11.65 -22.68 0.51
C LYS A 482 -11.26 -21.78 1.67
N ASP A 483 -10.64 -20.65 1.37
CA ASP A 483 -10.38 -19.59 2.35
C ASP A 483 -11.33 -18.39 2.14
N GLU A 484 -11.33 -17.48 3.14
CA GLU A 484 -12.08 -16.21 3.13
C GLU A 484 -11.90 -15.44 1.81
N ILE A 485 -10.65 -15.31 1.36
CA ILE A 485 -10.29 -14.54 0.16
C ILE A 485 -10.90 -15.17 -1.07
N SER A 486 -10.83 -16.50 -1.18
CA SER A 486 -11.39 -17.22 -2.33
C SER A 486 -12.89 -16.97 -2.47
N TRP A 487 -13.63 -16.98 -1.37
CA TRP A 487 -15.05 -16.64 -1.40
C TRP A 487 -15.29 -15.18 -1.76
N ASN A 488 -14.47 -14.27 -1.25
CA ASN A 488 -14.62 -12.84 -1.54
C ASN A 488 -14.39 -12.53 -3.02
N GLU A 489 -13.32 -13.04 -3.63
CA GLU A 489 -13.01 -12.81 -5.05
C GLU A 489 -14.08 -13.41 -5.97
N ILE A 490 -14.66 -14.56 -5.60
CA ILE A 490 -15.79 -15.13 -6.35
C ILE A 490 -17.04 -14.26 -6.19
N GLY A 491 -17.29 -13.70 -5.00
CA GLY A 491 -18.36 -12.72 -4.80
C GLY A 491 -18.19 -11.49 -5.69
N LEU A 492 -16.96 -10.98 -5.81
CA LEU A 492 -16.62 -9.85 -6.68
C LEU A 492 -16.86 -10.16 -8.16
N LEU A 493 -16.57 -11.38 -8.62
CA LEU A 493 -16.86 -11.81 -9.99
C LEU A 493 -18.35 -11.69 -10.35
N TYR A 494 -19.25 -12.21 -9.49
CA TYR A 494 -20.69 -12.10 -9.72
C TYR A 494 -21.18 -10.65 -9.58
N TYR A 495 -20.60 -9.89 -8.65
CA TYR A 495 -20.88 -8.47 -8.48
C TYR A 495 -20.50 -7.66 -9.73
N GLY A 496 -19.32 -7.89 -10.30
CA GLY A 496 -18.82 -7.28 -11.53
C GLY A 496 -19.71 -7.61 -12.73
N ARG A 497 -20.12 -8.88 -12.89
CA ARG A 497 -21.07 -9.31 -13.95
C ARG A 497 -22.42 -8.60 -13.82
N ALA A 498 -22.98 -8.51 -12.60
CA ALA A 498 -24.23 -7.80 -12.35
C ALA A 498 -24.14 -6.32 -12.75
N LYS A 499 -23.04 -5.65 -12.37
CA LYS A 499 -22.79 -4.26 -12.79
C LYS A 499 -22.73 -4.14 -14.31
N ARG A 500 -22.06 -5.08 -14.99
CA ARG A 500 -21.97 -5.06 -16.46
C ARG A 500 -23.35 -5.21 -17.11
N TYR A 501 -24.21 -6.06 -16.56
CA TYR A 501 -25.59 -6.24 -17.04
C TYR A 501 -26.45 -4.99 -16.86
N VAL A 502 -26.33 -4.30 -15.71
CA VAL A 502 -26.96 -2.99 -15.51
C VAL A 502 -26.56 -2.03 -16.65
N ASN A 503 -25.28 -2.02 -17.01
CA ASN A 503 -24.76 -1.11 -18.03
C ASN A 503 -25.24 -1.46 -19.44
N TYR A 504 -25.34 -2.75 -19.77
CA TYR A 504 -25.95 -3.18 -21.04
C TYR A 504 -27.42 -2.77 -21.14
N LEU A 505 -28.22 -3.03 -20.10
CA LEU A 505 -29.62 -2.62 -20.05
C LEU A 505 -29.79 -1.09 -20.19
N ARG A 506 -28.96 -0.32 -19.47
CA ARG A 506 -28.97 1.15 -19.52
C ARG A 506 -28.43 1.73 -20.82
N SER A 507 -27.61 1.01 -21.57
CA SER A 507 -27.09 1.50 -22.86
C SER A 507 -28.13 1.54 -23.98
N GLY A 508 -29.28 0.87 -23.80
CA GLY A 508 -30.35 0.81 -24.80
C GLY A 508 -29.98 0.05 -26.08
N ASN A 509 -28.83 -0.65 -26.09
CA ASN A 509 -28.28 -1.39 -27.22
C ASN A 509 -28.64 -2.88 -27.18
N THR A 510 -29.78 -3.22 -26.59
CA THR A 510 -30.30 -4.59 -26.55
C THR A 510 -30.81 -4.99 -27.93
N SER A 511 -29.91 -5.46 -28.81
CA SER A 511 -30.32 -6.29 -29.95
C SER A 511 -31.10 -7.50 -29.44
N ASP A 512 -31.97 -8.13 -30.25
CA ASP A 512 -32.70 -9.36 -29.88
C ASP A 512 -31.78 -10.52 -29.42
N ALA A 513 -30.48 -10.42 -29.69
CA ALA A 513 -29.45 -11.35 -29.28
C ALA A 513 -28.91 -11.14 -27.85
N GLN A 514 -29.24 -10.01 -27.20
CA GLN A 514 -28.90 -9.66 -25.80
C GLN A 514 -30.13 -9.87 -24.90
N LYS A 515 -30.52 -11.13 -24.65
CA LYS A 515 -31.64 -11.48 -23.75
C LYS A 515 -31.27 -11.33 -22.28
N ILE A 516 -30.73 -10.18 -21.87
CA ILE A 516 -30.48 -9.87 -20.46
C ILE A 516 -31.76 -9.29 -19.88
N THR A 517 -32.14 -9.76 -18.70
CA THR A 517 -33.33 -9.32 -17.96
C THR A 517 -32.93 -8.69 -16.62
N LYS A 518 -33.88 -8.04 -15.95
CA LYS A 518 -33.69 -7.57 -14.57
C LYS A 518 -33.40 -8.75 -13.64
N GLU A 519 -34.05 -9.89 -13.87
CA GLU A 519 -33.88 -11.11 -13.10
C GLU A 519 -32.43 -11.61 -13.16
N ASP A 520 -31.76 -11.47 -14.32
CA ASP A 520 -30.34 -11.83 -14.46
C ASP A 520 -29.42 -10.93 -13.63
N VAL A 521 -29.72 -9.62 -13.56
CA VAL A 521 -28.99 -8.67 -12.70
C VAL A 521 -29.16 -9.06 -11.23
N LEU A 522 -30.40 -9.28 -10.79
CA LEU A 522 -30.71 -9.64 -9.42
C LEU A 522 -30.14 -11.01 -9.04
N TYR A 523 -30.16 -11.99 -9.95
CA TYR A 523 -29.55 -13.30 -9.75
C TYR A 523 -28.04 -13.18 -9.47
N ASN A 524 -27.33 -12.39 -10.26
CA ASN A 524 -25.89 -12.20 -10.06
C ASN A 524 -25.59 -11.46 -8.74
N PHE A 525 -26.34 -10.41 -8.39
CA PHE A 525 -26.18 -9.78 -7.08
C PHE A 525 -26.53 -10.72 -5.92
N GLN A 526 -27.55 -11.56 -6.06
CA GLN A 526 -27.91 -12.56 -5.06
C GLN A 526 -26.79 -13.59 -4.88
N LYS A 527 -26.15 -14.04 -5.97
CA LYS A 527 -24.95 -14.89 -5.91
C LYS A 527 -23.77 -14.20 -5.24
N ALA A 528 -23.51 -12.94 -5.58
CA ALA A 528 -22.47 -12.15 -4.92
C ALA A 528 -22.70 -12.08 -3.40
N LYS A 529 -23.94 -11.79 -2.97
CA LYS A 529 -24.36 -11.78 -1.56
C LYS A 529 -24.07 -13.10 -0.86
N GLU A 530 -24.43 -14.23 -1.48
CA GLU A 530 -24.17 -15.57 -0.94
C GLU A 530 -22.67 -15.81 -0.70
N TYR A 531 -21.82 -15.41 -1.65
CA TYR A 531 -20.38 -15.61 -1.55
C TYR A 531 -19.71 -14.65 -0.56
N PHE A 532 -20.12 -13.39 -0.48
CA PHE A 532 -19.62 -12.48 0.56
C PHE A 532 -19.99 -12.97 1.96
N LEU A 533 -21.18 -13.54 2.15
CA LEU A 533 -21.57 -14.15 3.42
C LEU A 533 -20.68 -15.36 3.77
N LYS A 534 -20.35 -16.21 2.79
CA LYS A 534 -19.40 -17.33 2.98
C LYS A 534 -17.99 -16.84 3.30
N ALA A 535 -17.52 -15.79 2.64
CA ALA A 535 -16.23 -15.17 2.91
C ALA A 535 -16.16 -14.70 4.36
N TRP A 536 -17.20 -14.00 4.79
CA TRP A 536 -17.29 -13.49 6.13
C TRP A 536 -17.34 -14.61 7.19
N ALA A 537 -18.10 -15.68 6.96
CA ALA A 537 -18.14 -16.85 7.83
C ALA A 537 -16.81 -17.63 7.88
N ALA A 538 -16.06 -17.64 6.76
CA ALA A 538 -14.74 -18.27 6.70
C ALA A 538 -13.63 -17.45 7.36
N SER A 539 -13.87 -16.16 7.63
CA SER A 539 -12.91 -15.28 8.29
C SER A 539 -12.66 -15.71 9.74
N PRO A 540 -11.43 -16.02 10.15
CA PRO A 540 -11.13 -16.49 11.51
C PRO A 540 -11.47 -15.47 12.60
N THR A 541 -11.48 -14.18 12.26
CA THR A 541 -11.81 -13.08 13.19
C THR A 541 -13.29 -12.70 13.12
N GLY A 542 -14.04 -13.23 12.15
CA GLY A 542 -15.40 -12.82 11.82
C GLY A 542 -15.50 -11.35 11.41
N LYS A 543 -14.41 -10.73 10.95
CA LYS A 543 -14.30 -9.28 10.78
C LYS A 543 -13.58 -8.87 9.49
N ASP A 544 -13.64 -9.67 8.42
CA ASP A 544 -13.08 -9.26 7.13
C ASP A 544 -13.81 -8.02 6.61
N GLY A 545 -13.06 -6.91 6.52
CA GLY A 545 -13.61 -5.62 6.14
C GLY A 545 -14.08 -5.55 4.69
N ASN A 546 -13.48 -6.35 3.80
CA ASN A 546 -13.79 -6.33 2.38
C ASN A 546 -15.12 -7.03 2.09
N ALA A 547 -15.28 -8.25 2.59
CA ALA A 547 -16.52 -9.01 2.48
C ALA A 547 -17.69 -8.26 3.13
N MET A 548 -17.47 -7.63 4.29
CA MET A 548 -18.46 -6.76 4.94
C MET A 548 -18.90 -5.62 4.02
N PHE A 549 -17.94 -4.89 3.46
CA PHE A 549 -18.21 -3.73 2.61
C PHE A 549 -19.03 -4.12 1.39
N PHE A 550 -18.59 -5.13 0.64
CA PHE A 550 -19.32 -5.56 -0.56
C PHE A 550 -20.65 -6.23 -0.25
N TYR A 551 -20.77 -6.91 0.89
CA TYR A 551 -22.06 -7.43 1.34
C TYR A 551 -23.07 -6.29 1.53
N ALA A 552 -22.68 -5.21 2.24
CA ALA A 552 -23.53 -4.03 2.43
C ALA A 552 -23.89 -3.33 1.12
N CYS A 553 -22.91 -3.11 0.22
CA CYS A 553 -23.15 -2.53 -1.10
C CYS A 553 -24.13 -3.39 -1.93
N THR A 554 -23.95 -4.72 -1.91
CA THR A 554 -24.79 -5.65 -2.66
C THR A 554 -26.23 -5.65 -2.16
N LEU A 555 -26.44 -5.60 -0.83
CA LEU A 555 -27.78 -5.46 -0.26
C LEU A 555 -28.47 -4.18 -0.74
N GLY A 556 -27.76 -3.05 -0.73
CA GLY A 556 -28.28 -1.77 -1.21
C GLY A 556 -28.68 -1.80 -2.68
N LEU A 557 -27.86 -2.43 -3.53
CA LEU A 557 -28.15 -2.56 -4.97
C LEU A 557 -29.31 -3.52 -5.26
N ILE A 558 -29.42 -4.64 -4.55
CA ILE A 558 -30.56 -5.57 -4.67
C ILE A 558 -31.87 -4.82 -4.37
N GLU A 559 -31.92 -4.11 -3.24
CA GLU A 559 -33.12 -3.38 -2.83
C GLU A 559 -33.45 -2.24 -3.81
N LEU A 560 -32.43 -1.49 -4.27
CA LEU A 560 -32.60 -0.41 -5.25
C LEU A 560 -33.22 -0.91 -6.56
N PHE A 561 -32.63 -1.93 -7.18
CA PHE A 561 -33.11 -2.45 -8.46
C PHE A 561 -34.40 -3.26 -8.35
N SER A 562 -34.71 -3.79 -7.17
CA SER A 562 -36.01 -4.43 -6.90
C SER A 562 -37.13 -3.39 -6.82
N SER A 563 -36.84 -2.20 -6.31
CA SER A 563 -37.83 -1.15 -6.02
C SER A 563 -38.30 -0.34 -7.23
N ASP A 564 -37.47 -0.19 -8.28
CA ASP A 564 -37.84 0.57 -9.49
C ASP A 564 -37.16 0.02 -10.75
N GLU A 565 -37.95 -0.65 -11.61
CA GLU A 565 -37.46 -1.20 -12.89
C GLU A 565 -37.05 -0.13 -13.88
N LYS A 566 -37.57 1.09 -13.74
CA LYS A 566 -37.26 2.18 -14.66
C LYS A 566 -35.81 2.66 -14.50
N LEU A 567 -35.12 2.28 -13.43
CA LEU A 567 -33.69 2.53 -13.24
C LEU A 567 -32.82 1.87 -14.32
N PHE A 568 -33.33 0.85 -15.03
CA PHE A 568 -32.64 0.25 -16.16
C PHE A 568 -32.79 1.05 -17.46
N ASP A 569 -33.73 2.01 -17.52
CA ASP A 569 -33.93 2.84 -18.71
C ASP A 569 -33.24 4.20 -18.55
N LYS A 570 -32.12 4.37 -19.26
CA LYS A 570 -31.34 5.61 -19.24
C LYS A 570 -32.08 6.81 -19.86
N ARG A 571 -33.10 6.59 -20.70
CA ARG A 571 -33.93 7.68 -21.25
C ARG A 571 -34.80 8.30 -20.17
N ASN A 572 -35.34 7.46 -19.29
CA ASN A 572 -36.17 7.88 -18.17
C ASN A 572 -35.33 8.32 -16.96
N TYR A 573 -34.14 7.75 -16.78
CA TYR A 573 -33.22 8.02 -15.66
C TYR A 573 -31.79 8.21 -16.16
N ALA A 574 -31.47 9.46 -16.54
CA ALA A 574 -30.15 9.85 -17.05
C ALA A 574 -29.00 9.50 -16.10
N SER A 575 -29.26 9.51 -14.79
CA SER A 575 -28.33 9.08 -13.73
C SER A 575 -29.05 8.24 -12.66
N LEU A 576 -28.31 7.33 -12.04
CA LEU A 576 -28.74 6.52 -10.91
C LEU A 576 -28.67 7.36 -9.63
N THR A 577 -29.78 7.39 -8.89
CA THR A 577 -29.90 8.14 -7.63
C THR A 577 -30.68 7.33 -6.61
N ASP A 578 -30.33 7.45 -5.33
CA ASP A 578 -31.05 6.82 -4.24
C ASP A 578 -32.15 7.75 -3.72
N LYS A 579 -33.28 7.83 -4.43
CA LYS A 579 -34.38 8.73 -4.09
C LYS A 579 -35.15 8.32 -2.83
N GLN A 580 -35.00 7.07 -2.39
CA GLN A 580 -35.79 6.46 -1.31
C GLN A 580 -34.97 6.19 -0.04
N ASP A 581 -33.73 6.68 0.02
CA ASP A 581 -32.76 6.46 1.10
C ASP A 581 -32.56 4.95 1.41
N ILE A 582 -32.56 4.12 0.36
CA ILE A 582 -32.42 2.66 0.44
C ILE A 582 -31.11 2.27 1.10
N PHE A 583 -30.00 2.88 0.70
CA PHE A 583 -28.68 2.52 1.26
C PHE A 583 -28.59 2.81 2.75
N LYS A 584 -29.19 3.92 3.20
CA LYS A 584 -29.26 4.28 4.62
C LYS A 584 -30.10 3.27 5.41
N LYS A 585 -31.29 2.90 4.89
CA LYS A 585 -32.17 1.89 5.53
C LYS A 585 -31.48 0.53 5.65
N VAL A 586 -30.87 0.07 4.55
CA VAL A 586 -30.11 -1.18 4.51
C VAL A 586 -28.95 -1.14 5.51
N ALA A 587 -28.21 -0.04 5.57
CA ALA A 587 -27.08 0.10 6.49
C ALA A 587 -27.51 0.06 7.96
N ILE A 588 -28.60 0.72 8.32
CA ILE A 588 -29.14 0.68 9.70
C ILE A 588 -29.49 -0.76 10.07
N CYS A 589 -30.26 -1.46 9.23
CA CYS A 589 -30.60 -2.87 9.46
C CYS A 589 -29.32 -3.71 9.59
N TYR A 590 -28.39 -3.57 8.66
CA TYR A 590 -27.14 -4.31 8.64
C TYR A 590 -26.31 -4.10 9.91
N PHE A 591 -26.04 -2.85 10.31
CA PHE A 591 -25.23 -2.56 11.48
C PHE A 591 -25.92 -2.92 12.80
N THR A 592 -27.26 -2.95 12.84
CA THR A 592 -28.04 -3.47 13.97
C THR A 592 -27.89 -4.99 14.09
N GLU A 593 -28.08 -5.74 13.00
CA GLU A 593 -27.96 -7.21 12.99
C GLU A 593 -26.60 -7.70 13.50
N ILE A 594 -25.53 -6.99 13.14
CA ILE A 594 -24.16 -7.38 13.48
C ILE A 594 -23.74 -6.85 14.86
N GLY A 595 -24.64 -6.12 15.52
CA GLY A 595 -24.48 -5.62 16.87
C GLY A 595 -23.57 -4.41 17.03
N TRP A 596 -23.29 -3.65 15.96
CA TRP A 596 -22.53 -2.39 16.06
C TRP A 596 -23.42 -1.18 16.32
N LEU A 597 -24.71 -1.31 15.99
CA LEU A 597 -25.78 -0.43 16.46
C LEU A 597 -26.63 -1.17 17.49
N ARG A 598 -26.07 -1.41 18.69
CA ARG A 598 -26.82 -1.98 19.82
C ARG A 598 -27.52 -0.87 20.60
N ASN A 599 -28.85 -0.89 20.56
CA ASN A 599 -29.80 -0.47 21.60
C ASN A 599 -30.87 0.57 21.23
N TYR A 600 -30.72 1.49 20.27
CA TYR A 600 -31.76 2.54 20.09
C TYR A 600 -31.79 3.14 18.68
N VAL A 601 -32.27 2.35 17.71
CA VAL A 601 -32.90 2.93 16.51
C VAL A 601 -34.31 3.33 16.94
N SER A 602 -34.70 4.61 16.80
CA SER A 602 -36.09 4.98 17.08
C SER A 602 -37.04 4.19 16.16
N ALA A 603 -38.33 4.08 16.49
CA ALA A 603 -39.31 3.47 15.58
C ALA A 603 -39.35 4.15 14.18
N GLU A 604 -38.80 5.37 14.09
CA GLU A 604 -38.68 6.19 12.88
C GLU A 604 -37.32 6.01 12.15
N GLY A 605 -36.40 5.20 12.68
CA GLY A 605 -35.09 4.96 12.05
C GLY A 605 -33.98 5.93 12.46
N ASN A 606 -34.16 6.77 13.49
CA ASN A 606 -33.15 7.74 13.91
C ASN A 606 -32.07 7.08 14.79
N VAL A 607 -30.80 7.39 14.52
CA VAL A 607 -29.62 6.91 15.28
C VAL A 607 -29.16 8.01 16.22
N ASN A 608 -29.04 7.70 17.52
CA ASN A 608 -28.52 8.66 18.50
C ASN A 608 -26.99 8.89 18.36
N GLU A 609 -26.50 10.04 18.84
CA GLU A 609 -25.10 10.46 18.70
C GLU A 609 -24.09 9.47 19.29
N SER A 610 -24.37 8.89 20.46
CA SER A 610 -23.46 7.96 21.12
C SER A 610 -23.32 6.63 20.35
N SER A 611 -24.41 6.12 19.78
CA SER A 611 -24.37 4.90 18.96
C SER A 611 -23.65 5.13 17.63
N LEU A 612 -23.89 6.30 17.02
CA LEU A 612 -23.15 6.73 15.84
C LEU A 612 -21.65 6.78 16.11
N TYR A 613 -21.24 7.35 17.24
CA TYR A 613 -19.84 7.43 17.62
C TYR A 613 -19.20 6.03 17.73
N ILE A 614 -19.87 5.09 18.38
CA ILE A 614 -19.41 3.70 18.50
C ILE A 614 -19.28 3.03 17.14
N LEU A 615 -20.27 3.21 16.25
CA LEU A 615 -20.23 2.69 14.88
C LEU A 615 -19.02 3.25 14.12
N LEU A 616 -18.82 4.57 14.13
CA LEU A 616 -17.70 5.21 13.44
C LEU A 616 -16.35 4.74 13.99
N LEU A 617 -16.23 4.51 15.29
CA LEU A 617 -15.03 3.93 15.91
C LEU A 617 -14.80 2.48 15.43
N ALA A 618 -15.85 1.66 15.35
CA ALA A 618 -15.76 0.30 14.85
C ALA A 618 -15.33 0.26 13.38
N LEU A 619 -15.92 1.11 12.53
CA LEU A 619 -15.56 1.23 11.12
C LEU A 619 -14.10 1.67 10.94
N ARG A 620 -13.66 2.71 11.66
CA ARG A 620 -12.26 3.17 11.64
C ARG A 620 -11.28 2.05 12.03
N ASN A 621 -11.62 1.25 13.04
CA ASN A 621 -10.79 0.12 13.48
C ASN A 621 -10.73 -1.04 12.47
N ILE A 622 -11.77 -1.25 11.66
CA ILE A 622 -11.76 -2.25 10.58
C ILE A 622 -10.94 -1.74 9.40
N ILE A 623 -11.18 -0.50 9.00
CA ILE A 623 -10.43 0.17 7.95
C ILE A 623 -8.93 0.13 8.26
N ALA A 624 -8.53 0.54 9.47
CA ALA A 624 -7.12 0.54 9.87
C ALA A 624 -6.48 -0.86 9.80
N ARG A 625 -7.23 -1.92 10.16
CA ARG A 625 -6.73 -3.30 10.05
C ARG A 625 -6.59 -3.75 8.60
N PHE A 626 -7.58 -3.46 7.77
CA PHE A 626 -7.53 -3.82 6.36
C PHE A 626 -6.43 -3.06 5.61
N GLU A 627 -6.33 -1.75 5.82
CA GLU A 627 -5.25 -0.93 5.26
C GLU A 627 -3.88 -1.41 5.74
N ASN A 628 -3.77 -1.86 7.00
CA ASN A 628 -2.55 -2.49 7.48
C ASN A 628 -2.21 -3.74 6.64
N SER A 629 -3.18 -4.54 6.21
CA SER A 629 -2.95 -5.77 5.43
C SER A 629 -2.59 -5.56 3.95
N ILE A 630 -2.70 -4.33 3.41
CA ILE A 630 -2.49 -4.03 1.99
C ILE A 630 -1.22 -3.21 1.79
N LEU A 631 -0.33 -3.74 0.96
CA LEU A 631 0.90 -3.07 0.52
C LEU A 631 0.94 -2.81 -0.98
N ALA A 632 -0.02 -3.31 -1.75
CA ALA A 632 -0.01 -3.17 -3.21
C ALA A 632 -0.33 -1.73 -3.63
N GLU A 633 0.68 -1.01 -4.13
CA GLU A 633 0.52 0.38 -4.61
C GLU A 633 -0.53 0.52 -5.71
N GLY A 634 -0.73 -0.52 -6.54
CA GLY A 634 -1.79 -0.54 -7.56
C GLY A 634 -3.21 -0.60 -6.98
N TYR A 635 -3.36 -1.09 -5.76
CA TYR A 635 -4.65 -1.36 -5.12
C TYR A 635 -5.07 -0.24 -4.15
N ILE A 636 -4.10 0.31 -3.41
CA ILE A 636 -4.32 1.35 -2.40
C ILE A 636 -5.21 2.51 -2.88
N PRO A 637 -5.07 3.07 -4.11
CA PRO A 637 -5.92 4.17 -4.54
C PRO A 637 -7.42 3.84 -4.51
N TYR A 638 -7.80 2.65 -4.96
CA TYR A 638 -9.20 2.24 -4.95
C TYR A 638 -9.68 1.86 -3.55
N VAL A 639 -8.83 1.26 -2.70
CA VAL A 639 -9.18 1.00 -1.29
C VAL A 639 -9.58 2.29 -0.58
N LYS A 640 -8.81 3.36 -0.77
CA LYS A 640 -9.13 4.68 -0.21
C LYS A 640 -10.46 5.21 -0.72
N TYR A 641 -10.75 5.04 -2.02
CA TYR A 641 -12.02 5.41 -2.62
C TYR A 641 -13.21 4.55 -2.11
N ALA A 642 -13.02 3.24 -1.94
CA ALA A 642 -14.03 2.33 -1.39
C ALA A 642 -14.42 2.71 0.05
N TRP A 643 -13.47 3.16 0.86
CA TRP A 643 -13.77 3.71 2.20
C TRP A 643 -14.51 5.03 2.16
N CYS A 644 -14.31 5.85 1.11
CA CYS A 644 -15.18 7.00 0.87
C CYS A 644 -16.62 6.57 0.55
N ILE A 645 -16.82 5.52 -0.25
CA ILE A 645 -18.15 4.93 -0.50
C ILE A 645 -18.78 4.47 0.82
N LEU A 646 -18.05 3.74 1.65
CA LEU A 646 -18.56 3.26 2.94
C LEU A 646 -19.07 4.41 3.82
N PHE A 647 -18.31 5.49 3.95
CA PHE A 647 -18.75 6.63 4.75
C PHE A 647 -19.83 7.48 4.07
N TRP A 648 -19.76 7.70 2.76
CA TRP A 648 -20.71 8.58 2.06
C TRP A 648 -22.06 7.90 1.79
N ASP A 649 -22.03 6.64 1.36
CA ASP A 649 -23.22 5.93 0.89
C ASP A 649 -23.88 5.11 2.00
N ILE A 650 -23.07 4.49 2.86
CA ILE A 650 -23.53 3.46 3.82
C ILE A 650 -23.61 3.99 5.25
N ALA A 651 -22.80 4.98 5.66
CA ALA A 651 -22.92 5.50 7.02
C ALA A 651 -24.32 6.11 7.25
N PRO A 652 -25.02 5.78 8.36
CA PRO A 652 -26.38 6.26 8.61
C PRO A 652 -26.51 7.79 8.64
N CYS A 653 -25.44 8.47 9.02
CA CYS A 653 -25.31 9.93 8.98
C CYS A 653 -23.84 10.34 8.87
N LEU A 654 -23.63 11.56 8.39
CA LEU A 654 -22.31 12.16 8.20
C LEU A 654 -21.96 13.09 9.35
N THR A 655 -20.71 13.04 9.78
CA THR A 655 -20.11 14.03 10.69
C THR A 655 -19.02 14.83 9.98
N VAL A 656 -18.65 15.98 10.53
CA VAL A 656 -17.52 16.78 10.05
C VAL A 656 -16.24 15.94 9.95
N GLY A 657 -15.97 15.08 10.95
CA GLY A 657 -14.83 14.17 10.95
C GLY A 657 -14.88 13.12 9.84
N THR A 658 -16.06 12.57 9.50
CA THR A 658 -16.19 11.65 8.35
C THR A 658 -15.89 12.34 7.04
N CYS A 659 -16.29 13.61 6.88
CA CYS A 659 -16.06 14.31 5.63
C CYS A 659 -14.63 14.81 5.47
N LYS A 660 -13.96 15.20 6.55
CA LYS A 660 -12.50 15.41 6.56
C LYS A 660 -11.79 14.15 6.10
N TYR A 661 -12.13 13.00 6.70
CA TYR A 661 -11.58 11.70 6.31
C TYR A 661 -11.79 11.38 4.83
N ILE A 662 -13.00 11.61 4.29
CA ILE A 662 -13.30 11.40 2.87
C ILE A 662 -12.41 12.29 1.98
N LEU A 663 -12.33 13.59 2.28
CA LEU A 663 -11.53 14.52 1.48
C LEU A 663 -10.03 14.18 1.51
N ASP A 664 -9.51 13.80 2.68
CA ASP A 664 -8.12 13.39 2.85
C ASP A 664 -7.84 12.09 2.09
N SER A 665 -8.74 11.11 2.19
CA SER A 665 -8.63 9.81 1.49
C SER A 665 -8.71 9.98 -0.02
N LEU A 666 -9.59 10.84 -0.54
CA LEU A 666 -9.67 11.17 -1.96
C LEU A 666 -8.39 11.84 -2.46
N ASN A 667 -7.81 12.74 -1.67
CA ASN A 667 -6.54 13.38 -2.03
C ASN A 667 -5.36 12.39 -1.98
N GLU A 668 -5.31 11.50 -0.99
CA GLU A 668 -4.31 10.43 -0.94
C GLU A 668 -4.44 9.50 -2.15
N ALA A 669 -5.65 9.05 -2.48
CA ALA A 669 -5.93 8.24 -3.67
C ALA A 669 -5.44 8.93 -4.95
N ARG A 670 -5.64 10.25 -5.07
CA ARG A 670 -5.16 11.04 -6.22
C ARG A 670 -3.63 11.01 -6.32
N ILE A 671 -2.93 11.33 -5.24
CA ILE A 671 -1.45 11.35 -5.20
C ILE A 671 -0.88 9.97 -5.55
N ARG A 672 -1.48 8.90 -5.00
CA ARG A 672 -1.07 7.51 -5.28
C ARG A 672 -1.33 7.12 -6.73
N THR A 673 -2.45 7.55 -7.31
CA THR A 673 -2.76 7.30 -8.72
C THR A 673 -1.78 8.01 -9.66
N GLU A 674 -1.40 9.25 -9.34
CA GLU A 674 -0.39 10.00 -10.10
C GLU A 674 0.98 9.30 -10.10
N LYS A 675 1.32 8.60 -9.01
CA LYS A 675 2.52 7.75 -8.96
C LYS A 675 2.42 6.54 -9.89
N LEU A 676 1.27 5.86 -9.94
CA LEU A 676 1.07 4.71 -10.82
C LEU A 676 1.21 5.04 -12.30
N ILE A 677 0.86 6.26 -12.72
CA ILE A 677 1.11 6.75 -14.08
C ILE A 677 2.60 6.70 -14.41
N LYS A 678 3.47 7.10 -13.48
CA LYS A 678 4.93 7.06 -13.67
C LYS A 678 5.46 5.63 -13.81
N ASP A 679 4.84 4.70 -13.11
CA ASP A 679 5.20 3.27 -13.13
C ASP A 679 4.54 2.51 -14.31
N ASN A 680 3.72 3.19 -15.11
CA ASN A 680 2.92 2.63 -16.21
C ASN A 680 1.98 1.51 -15.77
N LEU A 681 1.33 1.71 -14.62
CA LEU A 681 0.43 0.75 -14.00
C LEU A 681 -0.99 1.29 -13.94
N PHE A 682 -1.95 0.39 -14.13
CA PHE A 682 -3.37 0.66 -13.96
C PHE A 682 -3.75 0.58 -12.48
N VAL A 683 -4.84 1.25 -12.10
CA VAL A 683 -5.41 1.15 -10.75
C VAL A 683 -6.22 -0.13 -10.68
N TYR A 684 -5.96 -0.97 -9.68
CA TYR A 684 -6.80 -2.14 -9.40
C TYR A 684 -8.09 -1.68 -8.73
N GLN A 685 -9.22 -1.86 -9.42
CA GLN A 685 -10.55 -1.53 -8.94
C GLN A 685 -11.30 -2.83 -8.63
N MET A 686 -11.63 -3.08 -7.36
CA MET A 686 -12.18 -4.38 -6.90
C MET A 686 -13.41 -4.87 -7.68
N SER A 687 -14.20 -3.95 -8.24
CA SER A 687 -15.49 -4.25 -8.87
C SER A 687 -15.44 -4.43 -10.40
N ILE A 688 -14.31 -4.11 -11.06
CA ILE A 688 -14.08 -4.26 -12.52
C ILE A 688 -12.63 -4.68 -12.85
N VAL A 689 -11.89 -5.08 -11.82
CA VAL A 689 -10.48 -5.45 -11.77
C VAL A 689 -9.45 -4.35 -12.07
N TYR A 690 -9.42 -3.72 -13.24
CA TYR A 690 -8.45 -2.64 -13.52
C TYR A 690 -9.03 -1.49 -14.35
N ILE A 691 -8.70 -0.26 -13.94
CA ILE A 691 -9.14 0.99 -14.58
C ILE A 691 -7.92 1.83 -15.01
N PRO A 692 -7.96 2.49 -16.19
CA PRO A 692 -6.96 3.50 -16.56
C PRO A 692 -6.82 4.58 -15.48
N PRO A 693 -5.59 4.98 -15.10
CA PRO A 693 -5.36 6.00 -14.09
C PRO A 693 -6.08 7.33 -14.37
N GLU A 694 -6.17 7.74 -15.63
CA GLU A 694 -6.81 9.00 -16.04
C GLU A 694 -8.31 8.97 -15.77
N LYS A 695 -8.96 7.83 -16.06
CA LYS A 695 -10.38 7.61 -15.76
C LYS A 695 -10.62 7.61 -14.25
N PHE A 696 -9.69 7.06 -13.48
CA PHE A 696 -9.79 7.04 -12.02
C PHE A 696 -9.61 8.42 -11.42
N LEU A 697 -8.65 9.21 -11.91
CA LEU A 697 -8.47 10.60 -11.50
C LEU A 697 -9.72 11.43 -11.77
N ALA A 698 -10.37 11.26 -12.91
CA ALA A 698 -11.64 11.91 -13.21
C ALA A 698 -12.76 11.51 -12.23
N LEU A 699 -12.76 10.26 -11.73
CA LEU A 699 -13.71 9.79 -10.72
C LEU A 699 -13.46 10.47 -9.37
N LEU A 700 -12.20 10.52 -8.95
CA LEU A 700 -11.80 11.18 -7.69
C LEU A 700 -12.12 12.68 -7.70
N GLN A 701 -11.93 13.35 -8.84
CA GLN A 701 -12.25 14.77 -9.00
C GLN A 701 -13.76 15.03 -8.86
N GLU A 702 -14.59 14.20 -9.49
CA GLU A 702 -16.04 14.31 -9.39
C GLU A 702 -16.53 14.06 -7.95
N ALA A 703 -16.06 12.99 -7.31
CA ALA A 703 -16.37 12.70 -5.91
C ALA A 703 -15.95 13.85 -4.98
N THR A 704 -14.75 14.41 -5.20
CA THR A 704 -14.26 15.57 -4.43
C THR A 704 -15.18 16.79 -4.60
N LYS A 705 -15.65 17.05 -5.82
CA LYS A 705 -16.55 18.18 -6.11
C LYS A 705 -17.88 18.02 -5.38
N ILE A 706 -18.44 16.81 -5.36
CA ILE A 706 -19.69 16.49 -4.67
C ILE A 706 -19.56 16.76 -3.17
N VAL A 707 -18.52 16.22 -2.52
CA VAL A 707 -18.30 16.42 -1.08
C VAL A 707 -18.09 17.90 -0.75
N LYS A 708 -17.33 18.63 -1.57
CA LYS A 708 -17.09 20.08 -1.38
C LYS A 708 -18.32 20.96 -1.63
N THR A 709 -19.30 20.48 -2.39
CA THR A 709 -20.57 21.20 -2.58
C THR A 709 -21.45 21.06 -1.33
N TYR A 710 -21.24 19.99 -0.55
CA TYR A 710 -22.00 19.68 0.66
C TYR A 710 -21.47 20.37 1.93
N ILE A 711 -20.19 20.75 1.93
CA ILE A 711 -19.50 21.26 3.13
C ILE A 711 -18.77 22.55 2.84
N THR A 712 -19.03 23.56 3.68
CA THR A 712 -18.33 24.85 3.60
C THR A 712 -16.99 24.80 4.33
N ALA A 713 -16.11 25.76 4.02
CA ALA A 713 -14.85 25.92 4.74
C ALA A 713 -15.06 26.20 6.25
N ASP A 714 -16.20 26.77 6.63
CA ASP A 714 -16.54 27.02 8.03
C ASP A 714 -17.08 25.78 8.74
N ASP A 715 -17.77 24.88 8.03
CA ASP A 715 -18.17 23.59 8.59
C ASP A 715 -16.96 22.71 8.94
N LEU A 716 -15.89 22.77 8.12
CA LEU A 716 -14.65 22.04 8.40
C LEU A 716 -13.90 22.52 9.66
N LYS A 717 -14.22 23.72 10.18
CA LYS A 717 -13.63 24.24 11.42
C LYS A 717 -14.32 23.71 12.68
N LYS A 718 -15.48 23.05 12.55
CA LYS A 718 -16.25 22.49 13.68
C LYS A 718 -15.61 21.20 14.22
N ASP A 719 -16.08 20.76 15.39
CA ASP A 719 -15.67 19.51 16.02
C ASP A 719 -15.99 18.30 15.14
N ASP A 720 -15.12 17.29 15.15
CA ASP A 720 -15.22 16.11 14.28
C ASP A 720 -16.51 15.29 14.52
N ASN A 721 -17.09 15.36 15.72
CA ASN A 721 -18.32 14.64 16.05
C ASN A 721 -19.60 15.42 15.67
N THR A 722 -19.45 16.66 15.19
CA THR A 722 -20.59 17.48 14.78
C THR A 722 -21.30 16.81 13.61
N ILE A 723 -22.59 16.51 13.78
CA ILE A 723 -23.44 15.96 12.73
C ILE A 723 -23.72 17.02 11.68
N ILE A 724 -23.65 16.62 10.41
CA ILE A 724 -24.02 17.48 9.29
C ILE A 724 -25.53 17.35 9.05
N ASP A 725 -26.21 18.49 9.03
CA ASP A 725 -27.64 18.53 8.73
C ASP A 725 -27.91 18.15 7.27
N GLN A 726 -28.28 16.89 7.06
CA GLN A 726 -28.53 16.35 5.73
C GLN A 726 -29.77 16.95 5.05
N ASN A 727 -30.69 17.55 5.82
CA ASN A 727 -31.93 18.14 5.29
C ASN A 727 -31.68 19.44 4.51
N LYS A 728 -30.54 20.10 4.73
CA LYS A 728 -30.17 21.34 4.02
C LYS A 728 -29.87 21.14 2.54
N PHE A 729 -29.66 19.90 2.10
CA PHE A 729 -29.09 19.61 0.79
C PHE A 729 -29.85 18.53 0.00
N LYS A 730 -31.18 18.42 0.21
CA LYS A 730 -32.11 17.34 -0.20
C LYS A 730 -31.84 16.61 -1.54
N GLU A 731 -31.32 17.28 -2.56
CA GLU A 731 -31.00 16.66 -3.86
C GLU A 731 -29.63 15.95 -3.87
N LEU A 732 -28.63 16.49 -3.16
CA LEU A 732 -27.26 15.95 -3.13
C LEU A 732 -27.10 14.72 -2.24
N SER A 733 -27.93 14.57 -1.19
CA SER A 733 -27.92 13.38 -0.32
C SER A 733 -28.33 12.09 -1.05
N LYS A 734 -29.04 12.25 -2.19
CA LYS A 734 -29.47 11.16 -3.07
C LYS A 734 -28.37 10.70 -4.03
N THR A 735 -27.29 11.48 -4.17
CA THR A 735 -26.14 11.16 -5.02
C THR A 735 -25.18 10.26 -4.25
N LYS A 736 -25.10 9.00 -4.68
CA LYS A 736 -24.24 7.98 -4.07
C LYS A 736 -22.98 7.78 -4.89
N LEU A 737 -21.81 7.70 -4.24
CA LEU A 737 -20.53 7.50 -4.92
C LEU A 737 -20.50 6.15 -5.67
N LEU A 738 -21.11 5.12 -5.10
CA LEU A 738 -21.26 3.80 -5.70
C LEU A 738 -22.10 3.83 -6.98
N LEU A 739 -23.17 4.63 -7.00
CA LEU A 739 -24.05 4.74 -8.17
C LEU A 739 -23.38 5.54 -9.29
N LEU A 740 -22.57 6.55 -8.96
CA LEU A 740 -21.71 7.24 -9.93
C LEU A 740 -20.67 6.31 -10.56
N GLU A 741 -20.09 5.42 -9.75
CA GLU A 741 -19.19 4.38 -10.26
C GLU A 741 -19.92 3.45 -11.22
N LEU A 742 -21.17 3.07 -10.93
CA LEU A 742 -21.97 2.18 -11.77
C LEU A 742 -22.33 2.82 -13.12
N ASP A 743 -22.72 4.09 -13.15
CA ASP A 743 -23.14 4.81 -14.37
C ASP A 743 -22.02 5.06 -15.40
N ARG A 744 -20.75 4.95 -15.01
CA ARG A 744 -19.59 5.34 -15.83
C ARG A 744 -19.09 4.25 -16.78
N TYR A 745 -19.50 2.99 -16.62
CA TYR A 745 -18.90 1.85 -17.33
C TYR A 745 -19.78 1.19 -18.37
#